data_AF-A0AAD6NPJ4-F1
#
_entry.id   AF-A0AAD6NPJ4-F1
#
_cell.length_a   1.000
_cell.length_b   1.000
_cell.length_c   1.000
_cell.angle_alpha   90.00
_cell.angle_beta   90.00
_cell.angle_gamma   90.00
#
_symmetry.space_group_name_H-M   'P 1'
#
loop_
_entity.id
_entity.type
_entity.pdbx_description
1 polymer ?
#
loop_
_entity_poly.entity_id
_entity_poly.type
_entity_poly.pdbx_seq_one_letter_code
_entity_poly.pdbx_strand_id
1 'polypeptide(L)'
;MSGPEVGFYQNPILRGFNPDPTICRDPRTNDFFIATSTFEYFPGVSIYQSKDLISWKLIGHALTRRSQLDMRTVEPGGGIWAPTLRYVNGKFYMTTAKWDRYRPAQDLFWDNGGKVYLSTTYRLVDRDPTSTKKDFAIHICEIDLETGTSLTSPTVIRIAPSGLAEGSHIIKRNQYYYLFTAEGGTEEGHTEWVSRTNTGPLGPWELGDRNPLWRNTTADEVQNTGHADLIEDAAGNWWGVFLGVRPWRQENDGKVTWEISQYGKAPDTYLVHDAEAWVDDFSANKLEPGWYHKHTPLKQEYSLTERPGYLRLHGGPYNLTVPESPTMLLQRQTRANIVWTAELDFYPNSRNYEAGTVVWWNSYTFASIGVRFDPLTRRRYLVTKQAVDGQGAFEDQKHALPENKSLVLLHIKALPLEYQLGFSFPSKTNESDRSPKRIKTDITWLSSVSTRIMTLLPPIGNAYAGMMFGVYCFAELERCLVPADFRQSVLTALELGYRHIDTAQLYRNESDVGAAVKESGIPRKDIYIVTKMQSPVENDVEKTLAKMRESVSKIDAGDRDRKGYVDLFLVHTPASGPEGRQTLWKALELLKGEGLTVDIGVSNYGARHLLEMESYASITPVCNQLEVHPFCQQKDIIPLCESKGILITAYAPVARNRRSDDPVLVDIAKTHGKHSTQVMIKWSLQKGYLPLPKSDNRERMKANMDMDGWELTEAEMAEIETLDEGAKGAICPYSLNSP
;
A
#
# COMPACT_ATOMS: atom_id res chain seq x y z
N MET A 1 9.70 -49.62 4.70
CA MET A 1 10.23 -48.27 4.94
C MET A 1 10.06 -47.50 3.64
N SER A 2 8.99 -46.70 3.54
CA SER A 2 8.85 -45.71 2.48
C SER A 2 9.99 -44.71 2.61
N GLY A 3 10.73 -44.47 1.52
CA GLY A 3 11.75 -43.42 1.47
C GLY A 3 11.12 -42.04 1.75
N PRO A 4 11.93 -41.04 2.12
CA PRO A 4 11.42 -39.69 2.34
C PRO A 4 10.72 -39.20 1.07
N GLU A 5 9.48 -38.73 1.21
CA GLU A 5 8.77 -38.03 0.13
C GLU A 5 9.63 -36.83 -0.29
N VAL A 6 10.04 -36.79 -1.57
CA VAL A 6 10.73 -35.64 -2.15
C VAL A 6 9.71 -34.51 -2.24
N GLY A 7 9.79 -33.53 -1.33
CA GLY A 7 9.02 -32.30 -1.43
C GLY A 7 9.42 -31.52 -2.67
N PHE A 8 8.44 -31.10 -3.49
CA PHE A 8 8.66 -30.29 -4.68
C PHE A 8 8.48 -28.79 -4.37
N TYR A 9 9.21 -27.91 -5.05
CA TYR A 9 9.06 -26.45 -4.97
C TYR A 9 9.08 -25.79 -6.37
N GLN A 10 8.52 -24.58 -6.50
CA GLN A 10 8.38 -23.87 -7.78
C GLN A 10 9.30 -22.64 -7.86
N ASN A 11 10.09 -22.54 -8.93
CA ASN A 11 10.82 -21.33 -9.26
C ASN A 11 9.94 -20.28 -10.00
N PRO A 12 10.20 -18.97 -9.81
CA PRO A 12 11.23 -18.40 -8.94
C PRO A 12 10.74 -18.29 -7.48
N ILE A 13 11.66 -18.55 -6.53
CA ILE A 13 11.44 -18.42 -5.08
C ILE A 13 11.21 -16.97 -4.64
N LEU A 14 11.76 -16.00 -5.38
CA LEU A 14 11.48 -14.57 -5.25
C LEU A 14 10.95 -14.04 -6.59
N ARG A 15 9.65 -13.73 -6.65
CA ARG A 15 9.00 -13.20 -7.86
C ARG A 15 9.22 -11.69 -8.03
N GLY A 16 9.04 -11.21 -9.26
CA GLY A 16 9.18 -9.80 -9.61
C GLY A 16 10.64 -9.34 -9.67
N PHE A 17 10.84 -8.03 -9.52
CA PHE A 17 12.16 -7.38 -9.56
C PHE A 17 13.03 -7.76 -8.33
N ASN A 18 13.81 -8.84 -8.43
CA ASN A 18 14.74 -9.31 -7.37
C ASN A 18 16.03 -9.89 -7.98
N PRO A 19 16.90 -9.06 -8.57
CA PRO A 19 18.13 -9.51 -9.21
C PRO A 19 19.29 -9.66 -8.20
N ASP A 20 20.38 -10.23 -8.71
CA ASP A 20 21.67 -10.38 -8.02
C ASP A 20 21.53 -10.94 -6.59
N PRO A 21 20.93 -12.13 -6.41
CA PRO A 21 20.70 -12.68 -5.08
C PRO A 21 22.02 -13.11 -4.45
N THR A 22 22.34 -12.53 -3.29
CA THR A 22 23.39 -13.03 -2.40
C THR A 22 22.76 -13.69 -1.18
N ILE A 23 23.32 -14.80 -0.71
CA ILE A 23 22.75 -15.59 0.37
C ILE A 23 23.75 -15.79 1.52
N CYS A 24 23.25 -15.76 2.75
CA CYS A 24 24.00 -16.19 3.91
C CYS A 24 23.11 -16.92 4.91
N ARG A 25 23.73 -17.64 5.85
CA ARG A 25 23.06 -18.37 6.92
C ARG A 25 23.55 -17.87 8.28
N ASP A 26 22.64 -17.65 9.22
CA ASP A 26 23.00 -17.53 10.63
C ASP A 26 23.03 -18.95 11.24
N PRO A 27 24.22 -19.53 11.50
CA PRO A 27 24.33 -20.88 12.04
C PRO A 27 23.75 -21.03 13.46
N ARG A 28 23.50 -19.93 14.19
CA ARG A 28 22.94 -19.97 15.55
C ARG A 28 21.45 -20.28 15.54
N THR A 29 20.73 -19.74 14.55
CA THR A 29 19.26 -19.87 14.44
C THR A 29 18.86 -20.79 13.29
N ASN A 30 19.81 -21.09 12.39
CA ASN A 30 19.61 -21.75 11.12
C ASN A 30 18.67 -21.00 10.17
N ASP A 31 18.74 -19.66 10.21
CA ASP A 31 17.96 -18.78 9.34
C ASP A 31 18.81 -18.44 8.12
N PHE A 32 18.14 -18.37 6.97
CA PHE A 32 18.74 -17.95 5.71
C PHE A 32 18.30 -16.53 5.39
N PHE A 33 19.21 -15.76 4.82
CA PHE A 33 18.98 -14.38 4.41
C PHE A 33 19.41 -14.19 2.97
N ILE A 34 18.56 -13.58 2.16
CA ILE A 34 18.89 -13.14 0.80
C ILE A 34 18.90 -11.62 0.76
N ALA A 35 19.91 -11.03 0.12
CA ALA A 35 19.89 -9.64 -0.30
C ALA A 35 19.79 -9.53 -1.84
N THR A 36 19.07 -8.54 -2.34
CA THR A 36 18.92 -8.27 -3.79
C THR A 36 19.19 -6.82 -4.13
N SER A 37 19.65 -6.57 -5.35
CA SER A 37 19.90 -5.22 -5.87
C SER A 37 18.59 -4.44 -6.03
N THR A 38 18.67 -3.10 -5.90
CA THR A 38 17.50 -2.21 -5.92
C THR A 38 17.64 -1.04 -6.88
N PHE A 39 18.77 -0.91 -7.59
CA PHE A 39 19.01 0.15 -8.56
C PHE A 39 18.63 1.53 -8.02
N GLU A 40 17.80 2.27 -8.75
CA GLU A 40 17.36 3.63 -8.47
C GLU A 40 16.28 3.75 -7.38
N TYR A 41 15.90 2.64 -6.74
CA TYR A 41 14.83 2.58 -5.75
C TYR A 41 15.36 2.69 -4.32
N PHE A 42 14.64 3.46 -3.50
CA PHE A 42 14.92 3.68 -2.09
C PHE A 42 13.73 3.24 -1.23
N PRO A 43 13.90 2.55 -0.09
CA PRO A 43 15.15 2.11 0.51
C PRO A 43 15.89 1.06 -0.35
N GLY A 44 17.22 1.01 -0.18
CA GLY A 44 18.10 0.19 -1.00
C GLY A 44 18.51 -1.13 -0.35
N VAL A 45 18.79 -2.13 -1.19
CA VAL A 45 19.14 -3.51 -0.84
C VAL A 45 18.03 -4.19 -0.01
N SER A 46 17.15 -4.93 -0.68
CA SER A 46 16.08 -5.68 -0.01
C SER A 46 16.65 -6.87 0.75
N ILE A 47 16.17 -7.12 1.97
CA ILE A 47 16.59 -8.25 2.80
C ILE A 47 15.41 -9.19 3.05
N TYR A 48 15.55 -10.42 2.59
CA TYR A 48 14.60 -11.51 2.76
C TYR A 48 15.10 -12.49 3.80
N GLN A 49 14.18 -13.11 4.56
CA GLN A 49 14.47 -14.16 5.53
C GLN A 49 13.69 -15.43 5.18
N SER A 50 14.32 -16.59 5.37
CA SER A 50 13.72 -17.91 5.22
C SER A 50 14.22 -18.88 6.28
N LYS A 51 13.44 -19.92 6.55
CA LYS A 51 13.80 -21.08 7.39
C LYS A 51 14.05 -22.35 6.57
N ASP A 52 13.62 -22.37 5.31
CA ASP A 52 13.52 -23.57 4.48
C ASP A 52 14.14 -23.40 3.08
N LEU A 53 14.72 -22.22 2.77
CA LEU A 53 15.25 -21.81 1.45
C LEU A 53 14.20 -21.64 0.35
N ILE A 54 12.93 -21.93 0.62
CA ILE A 54 11.84 -21.94 -0.35
C ILE A 54 10.87 -20.77 -0.10
N SER A 55 10.46 -20.58 1.15
CA SER A 55 9.51 -19.57 1.60
C SER A 55 10.26 -18.36 2.13
N TRP A 56 10.10 -17.22 1.46
CA TRP A 56 10.85 -16.01 1.78
C TRP A 56 9.94 -14.86 2.20
N LYS A 57 10.28 -14.20 3.30
CA LYS A 57 9.61 -12.99 3.78
C LYS A 57 10.55 -11.79 3.62
N LEU A 58 10.08 -10.72 2.99
CA LEU A 58 10.79 -9.43 3.02
C LEU A 58 10.72 -8.87 4.44
N ILE A 59 11.87 -8.71 5.09
CA ILE A 59 11.95 -8.24 6.49
C ILE A 59 12.45 -6.79 6.61
N GLY A 60 13.03 -6.23 5.54
CA GLY A 60 13.53 -4.86 5.55
C GLY A 60 14.53 -4.60 4.45
N HIS A 61 15.35 -3.57 4.68
CA HIS A 61 16.36 -3.07 3.75
C HIS A 61 17.65 -2.71 4.48
N ALA A 62 18.80 -2.85 3.81
CA ALA A 62 20.08 -2.49 4.42
C ALA A 62 20.34 -0.96 4.41
N LEU A 63 19.88 -0.27 3.35
CA LEU A 63 20.13 1.16 3.12
C LEU A 63 18.82 1.95 3.25
N THR A 64 18.53 2.43 4.46
CA THR A 64 17.23 3.05 4.82
C THR A 64 17.33 4.54 5.13
N ARG A 65 18.53 5.11 5.06
CA ARG A 65 18.79 6.52 5.38
C ARG A 65 19.56 7.19 4.26
N ARG A 66 19.30 8.48 4.06
CA ARG A 66 20.03 9.31 3.09
C ARG A 66 21.54 9.33 3.33
N SER A 67 21.99 9.25 4.59
CA SER A 67 23.41 9.17 4.93
C SER A 67 24.07 7.86 4.44
N GLN A 68 23.29 6.84 4.12
CA GLN A 68 23.76 5.57 3.55
C GLN A 68 23.59 5.55 2.03
N LEU A 69 22.53 6.18 1.50
CA LEU A 69 22.19 6.17 0.09
C LEU A 69 21.51 7.48 -0.34
N ASP A 70 22.25 8.33 -1.04
CA ASP A 70 21.72 9.53 -1.70
C ASP A 70 21.78 9.33 -3.23
N MET A 71 20.60 9.11 -3.81
CA MET A 71 20.38 8.94 -5.24
C MET A 71 19.55 10.10 -5.73
N ARG A 72 20.18 10.98 -6.50
CA ARG A 72 19.51 12.06 -7.23
C ARG A 72 19.92 11.97 -8.68
N THR A 73 18.96 12.15 -9.58
CA THR A 73 19.22 12.11 -11.04
C THR A 73 19.95 10.86 -11.53
N VAL A 74 19.81 9.75 -10.83
CA VAL A 74 20.32 8.45 -11.26
C VAL A 74 19.60 8.06 -12.54
N GLU A 75 20.35 7.56 -13.52
CA GLU A 75 19.79 7.07 -14.78
C GLU A 75 19.04 5.75 -14.56
N PRO A 76 18.04 5.41 -15.40
CA PRO A 76 17.42 4.08 -15.41
C PRO A 76 18.44 2.94 -15.28
N GLY A 77 18.28 2.09 -14.27
CA GLY A 77 19.20 0.97 -14.00
C GLY A 77 20.53 1.36 -13.32
N GLY A 78 20.72 2.62 -12.95
CA GLY A 78 21.78 3.06 -12.05
C GLY A 78 21.44 2.81 -10.58
N GLY A 79 22.15 3.42 -9.64
CA GLY A 79 21.91 3.31 -8.21
C GLY A 79 22.60 2.11 -7.60
N ILE A 80 21.89 1.32 -6.77
CA ILE A 80 22.43 0.16 -6.05
C ILE A 80 22.48 -1.09 -6.91
N TRP A 81 23.71 -1.58 -7.14
CA TRP A 81 23.98 -2.79 -7.91
C TRP A 81 24.16 -4.01 -6.99
N ALA A 82 24.52 -5.16 -7.58
CA ALA A 82 24.70 -6.44 -6.90
C ALA A 82 25.31 -6.30 -5.49
N PRO A 83 24.51 -6.58 -4.43
CA PRO A 83 25.02 -6.63 -3.08
C PRO A 83 25.67 -8.00 -2.81
N THR A 84 26.57 -8.03 -1.85
CA THR A 84 27.05 -9.25 -1.20
C THR A 84 26.72 -9.19 0.28
N LEU A 85 26.04 -10.20 0.81
CA LEU A 85 25.67 -10.33 2.22
C LEU A 85 26.41 -11.51 2.84
N ARG A 86 27.10 -11.27 3.95
CA ARG A 86 27.86 -12.29 4.67
C ARG A 86 27.58 -12.21 6.16
N TYR A 87 27.55 -13.37 6.80
CA TYR A 87 27.37 -13.46 8.24
C TYR A 87 28.61 -14.12 8.87
N VAL A 88 29.33 -13.36 9.69
CA VAL A 88 30.61 -13.78 10.27
C VAL A 88 30.67 -13.33 11.72
N ASN A 89 30.98 -14.25 12.64
CA ASN A 89 31.21 -13.97 14.06
C ASN A 89 30.13 -13.11 14.74
N GLY A 90 28.85 -13.44 14.55
CA GLY A 90 27.75 -12.70 15.20
C GLY A 90 27.25 -11.46 14.44
N LYS A 91 27.87 -11.11 13.31
CA LYS A 91 27.61 -9.85 12.60
C LYS A 91 27.31 -10.09 11.12
N PHE A 92 26.38 -9.29 10.59
CA PHE A 92 26.14 -9.17 9.16
C PHE A 92 27.05 -8.10 8.56
N TYR A 93 27.65 -8.42 7.42
CA TYR A 93 28.40 -7.51 6.57
C TYR A 93 27.73 -7.46 5.20
N MET A 94 27.48 -6.25 4.71
CA MET A 94 26.92 -6.03 3.39
C MET A 94 27.82 -5.07 2.63
N THR A 95 28.26 -5.49 1.43
CA THR A 95 28.94 -4.61 0.48
C THR A 95 28.09 -4.49 -0.78
N THR A 96 28.11 -3.33 -1.41
CA THR A 96 27.46 -3.04 -2.69
C THR A 96 28.12 -1.80 -3.29
N ALA A 97 27.84 -1.53 -4.56
CA ALA A 97 28.30 -0.32 -5.23
C ALA A 97 27.11 0.54 -5.67
N LYS A 98 27.23 1.84 -5.44
CA LYS A 98 26.31 2.86 -5.96
C LYS A 98 26.91 3.51 -7.19
N TRP A 99 26.21 3.47 -8.31
CA TRP A 99 26.66 4.04 -9.57
C TRP A 99 25.63 4.99 -10.17
N ASP A 100 26.03 6.23 -10.46
CA ASP A 100 25.17 7.17 -11.20
C ASP A 100 25.06 6.78 -12.69
N ARG A 101 26.09 6.10 -13.22
CA ARG A 101 26.18 5.51 -14.56
C ARG A 101 26.89 4.16 -14.52
N TYR A 102 26.47 3.22 -15.36
CA TYR A 102 26.92 1.82 -15.45
C TYR A 102 28.40 1.54 -15.11
N ARG A 103 28.70 0.73 -14.05
CA ARG A 103 29.93 -0.11 -13.80
C ARG A 103 29.66 -1.21 -12.72
N PRO A 104 30.35 -2.39 -12.69
CA PRO A 104 29.79 -3.60 -12.04
C PRO A 104 30.37 -4.03 -10.65
N ALA A 105 29.96 -5.22 -10.20
CA ALA A 105 29.81 -5.83 -8.87
C ALA A 105 31.03 -6.03 -7.92
N GLN A 106 30.77 -6.35 -6.63
CA GLN A 106 31.76 -6.58 -5.55
C GLN A 106 31.35 -7.71 -4.57
N ASP A 107 32.33 -8.37 -3.93
CA ASP A 107 32.19 -9.46 -2.95
C ASP A 107 33.26 -9.39 -1.84
N LEU A 108 32.93 -9.91 -0.64
CA LEU A 108 33.83 -9.99 0.51
C LEU A 108 34.04 -11.46 0.93
N PHE A 109 35.31 -11.84 1.13
CA PHE A 109 35.70 -13.18 1.53
C PHE A 109 36.61 -13.18 2.76
N TRP A 110 36.28 -13.98 3.77
CA TRP A 110 37.08 -14.18 4.98
C TRP A 110 37.83 -15.51 4.86
N ASP A 111 39.17 -15.46 4.90
CA ASP A 111 39.98 -16.68 4.95
C ASP A 111 40.18 -17.15 6.40
N ASN A 112 40.43 -18.45 6.57
CA ASN A 112 40.68 -19.06 7.88
C ASN A 112 41.93 -18.47 8.58
N GLY A 113 42.83 -17.82 7.84
CA GLY A 113 43.98 -17.11 8.39
C GLY A 113 43.66 -15.75 9.01
N GLY A 114 42.38 -15.34 9.06
CA GLY A 114 41.94 -14.06 9.64
C GLY A 114 41.99 -12.87 8.68
N LYS A 115 42.50 -13.07 7.45
CA LYS A 115 42.51 -12.06 6.39
C LYS A 115 41.15 -11.92 5.73
N VAL A 116 40.84 -10.70 5.30
CA VAL A 116 39.62 -10.38 4.54
C VAL A 116 40.00 -9.86 3.18
N TYR A 117 39.32 -10.35 2.15
CA TYR A 117 39.56 -10.00 0.76
C TYR A 117 38.32 -9.35 0.16
N LEU A 118 38.53 -8.28 -0.61
CA LEU A 118 37.54 -7.65 -1.45
C LEU A 118 37.78 -8.11 -2.89
N SER A 119 36.80 -8.80 -3.47
CA SER A 119 36.77 -9.18 -4.89
C SER A 119 35.87 -8.22 -5.65
N THR A 120 36.32 -7.66 -6.77
CA THR A 120 35.57 -6.66 -7.53
C THR A 120 35.66 -6.90 -9.02
N THR A 121 34.57 -6.57 -9.71
CA THR A 121 34.54 -6.51 -11.16
C THR A 121 35.08 -5.16 -11.61
N TYR A 122 36.18 -5.16 -12.36
CA TYR A 122 36.74 -3.93 -12.90
C TYR A 122 37.35 -4.17 -14.28
N ARG A 123 37.58 -3.08 -15.03
CA ARG A 123 38.25 -3.20 -16.32
C ARG A 123 39.72 -3.56 -16.11
N LEU A 124 40.26 -4.38 -17.01
CA LEU A 124 41.70 -4.59 -17.10
C LEU A 124 42.43 -3.25 -17.25
N VAL A 125 43.56 -3.11 -16.54
CA VAL A 125 44.41 -1.91 -16.60
C VAL A 125 45.13 -1.85 -17.95
N ASP A 126 45.81 -2.94 -18.31
CA ASP A 126 46.52 -3.09 -19.57
C ASP A 126 45.60 -3.72 -20.61
N ARG A 127 45.01 -2.88 -21.47
CA ARG A 127 44.06 -3.30 -22.50
C ARG A 127 44.68 -3.23 -23.88
N ASP A 128 44.32 -4.19 -24.73
CA ASP A 128 44.53 -4.06 -26.16
C ASP A 128 43.61 -2.95 -26.70
N PRO A 129 44.15 -1.81 -27.17
CA PRO A 129 43.34 -0.69 -27.65
C PRO A 129 42.54 -1.04 -28.92
N THR A 130 42.86 -2.16 -29.59
CA THR A 130 42.14 -2.65 -30.78
C THR A 130 41.02 -3.62 -30.43
N SER A 131 40.99 -4.14 -29.20
CA SER A 131 39.96 -5.06 -28.72
C SER A 131 38.59 -4.37 -28.63
N THR A 132 37.57 -5.00 -29.20
CA THR A 132 36.17 -4.58 -29.07
C THR A 132 35.49 -5.14 -27.81
N LYS A 133 36.19 -5.95 -27.02
CA LYS A 133 35.66 -6.52 -25.79
C LYS A 133 35.52 -5.46 -24.70
N LYS A 134 34.59 -5.71 -23.76
CA LYS A 134 34.40 -4.85 -22.59
C LYS A 134 35.59 -4.91 -21.62
N ASP A 135 36.32 -6.03 -21.62
CA ASP A 135 37.49 -6.35 -20.79
C ASP A 135 37.26 -6.17 -19.28
N PHE A 136 36.07 -6.55 -18.80
CA PHE A 136 35.80 -6.66 -17.37
C PHE A 136 36.32 -7.99 -16.84
N ALA A 137 37.05 -7.91 -15.74
CA ALA A 137 37.76 -9.00 -15.09
C ALA A 137 37.58 -8.92 -13.56
N ILE A 138 37.83 -10.03 -12.89
CA ILE A 138 37.77 -10.10 -11.42
C ILE A 138 39.13 -9.76 -10.83
N HIS A 139 39.13 -8.76 -9.96
CA HIS A 139 40.29 -8.28 -9.22
C HIS A 139 40.09 -8.53 -7.73
N ILE A 140 41.15 -8.92 -7.02
CA ILE A 140 41.10 -9.16 -5.58
C ILE A 140 42.19 -8.38 -4.85
N CYS A 141 41.88 -7.82 -3.67
CA CYS A 141 42.83 -7.25 -2.73
C CYS A 141 42.48 -7.63 -1.29
N GLU A 142 43.46 -7.60 -0.39
CA GLU A 142 43.22 -7.66 1.06
C GLU A 142 42.64 -6.31 1.52
N ILE A 143 41.69 -6.32 2.46
CA ILE A 143 41.00 -5.13 2.94
C ILE A 143 40.93 -5.09 4.47
N ASP A 144 41.11 -3.90 5.03
CA ASP A 144 40.78 -3.60 6.42
C ASP A 144 39.31 -3.21 6.54
N LEU A 145 38.52 -3.98 7.29
CA LEU A 145 37.06 -3.77 7.38
C LEU A 145 36.66 -2.54 8.20
N GLU A 146 37.49 -2.10 9.15
CA GLU A 146 37.16 -0.97 10.01
C GLU A 146 37.27 0.36 9.25
N THR A 147 38.31 0.49 8.43
CA THR A 147 38.61 1.69 7.65
C THR A 147 38.15 1.62 6.20
N GLY A 148 37.92 0.41 5.66
CA GLY A 148 37.65 0.18 4.24
C GLY A 148 38.90 0.27 3.34
N THR A 149 40.10 0.30 3.91
CA THR A 149 41.36 0.49 3.17
C THR A 149 41.84 -0.80 2.51
N SER A 150 42.14 -0.76 1.21
CA SER A 150 42.88 -1.83 0.54
C SER A 150 44.31 -1.93 1.09
N LEU A 151 44.69 -3.11 1.59
CA LEU A 151 45.99 -3.40 2.19
C LEU A 151 47.02 -3.91 1.17
N THR A 152 46.57 -4.34 -0.01
CA THR A 152 47.42 -4.82 -1.09
C THR A 152 47.01 -4.26 -2.44
N SER A 153 47.93 -4.27 -3.41
CA SER A 153 47.60 -3.99 -4.81
C SER A 153 46.57 -5.01 -5.34
N PRO A 154 45.60 -4.59 -6.17
CA PRO A 154 44.66 -5.52 -6.79
C PRO A 154 45.36 -6.53 -7.70
N THR A 155 44.99 -7.80 -7.58
CA THR A 155 45.48 -8.90 -8.41
C THR A 155 44.34 -9.40 -9.29
N VAL A 156 44.57 -9.56 -10.60
CA VAL A 156 43.58 -10.15 -11.50
C VAL A 156 43.53 -11.66 -11.29
N ILE A 157 42.36 -12.20 -10.95
CA ILE A 157 42.16 -13.63 -10.68
C ILE A 157 41.29 -14.34 -11.72
N ARG A 158 40.50 -13.60 -12.51
CA ARG A 158 39.71 -14.16 -13.61
C ARG A 158 39.56 -13.18 -14.77
N ILE A 159 39.87 -13.68 -15.97
CA ILE A 159 39.56 -13.02 -17.25
C ILE A 159 38.68 -14.00 -18.05
N ALA A 160 37.45 -13.57 -18.37
CA ALA A 160 36.54 -14.38 -19.17
C ALA A 160 36.90 -14.33 -20.66
N PRO A 161 36.77 -15.44 -21.41
CA PRO A 161 36.91 -15.42 -22.87
C PRO A 161 35.96 -14.43 -23.56
N SER A 162 34.77 -14.21 -23.00
CA SER A 162 33.78 -13.22 -23.46
C SER A 162 34.22 -11.77 -23.27
N GLY A 163 35.24 -11.52 -22.43
CA GLY A 163 35.65 -10.19 -22.00
C GLY A 163 34.74 -9.58 -20.93
N LEU A 164 33.85 -10.36 -20.32
CA LEU A 164 32.98 -9.94 -19.22
C LEU A 164 32.89 -11.06 -18.18
N ALA A 165 33.70 -10.94 -17.13
CA ALA A 165 33.55 -11.68 -15.88
C ALA A 165 33.02 -10.73 -14.81
N GLU A 166 31.98 -11.14 -14.09
CA GLU A 166 31.38 -10.40 -12.98
C GLU A 166 30.85 -11.35 -11.88
N GLY A 167 30.14 -10.81 -10.88
CA GLY A 167 29.44 -11.62 -9.87
C GLY A 167 30.33 -12.61 -9.14
N SER A 168 31.56 -12.22 -8.79
CA SER A 168 32.53 -13.15 -8.23
C SER A 168 32.20 -13.52 -6.79
N HIS A 169 32.20 -14.81 -6.45
CA HIS A 169 32.13 -15.27 -5.07
C HIS A 169 33.19 -16.30 -4.76
N ILE A 170 33.90 -16.13 -3.63
CA ILE A 170 34.90 -17.09 -3.16
C ILE A 170 34.36 -17.88 -1.97
N ILE A 171 34.41 -19.20 -2.06
CA ILE A 171 34.02 -20.11 -0.97
C ILE A 171 35.15 -21.10 -0.70
N LYS A 172 35.48 -21.29 0.57
CA LYS A 172 36.46 -22.30 1.00
C LYS A 172 35.75 -23.55 1.48
N ARG A 173 36.12 -24.71 0.93
CA ARG A 173 35.64 -26.02 1.37
C ARG A 173 36.77 -27.03 1.38
N ASN A 174 36.98 -27.67 2.53
CA ASN A 174 38.09 -28.60 2.75
C ASN A 174 39.43 -27.92 2.38
N GLN A 175 40.18 -28.53 1.47
CA GLN A 175 41.47 -28.04 0.99
C GLN A 175 41.37 -27.04 -0.19
N TYR A 176 40.17 -26.79 -0.72
CA TYR A 176 39.99 -25.97 -1.92
C TYR A 176 39.28 -24.65 -1.61
N TYR A 177 39.72 -23.63 -2.34
CA TYR A 177 38.98 -22.40 -2.57
C TYR A 177 38.30 -22.55 -3.93
N TYR A 178 37.02 -22.17 -4.02
CA TYR A 178 36.23 -22.14 -5.23
C TYR A 178 35.89 -20.69 -5.56
N LEU A 179 36.11 -20.29 -6.81
CA LEU A 179 35.75 -18.99 -7.36
C LEU A 179 34.60 -19.21 -8.35
N PHE A 180 33.44 -18.69 -8.02
CA PHE A 180 32.28 -18.62 -8.91
C PHE A 180 32.26 -17.26 -9.60
N THR A 181 31.88 -17.22 -10.87
CA THR A 181 31.78 -15.99 -11.65
C THR A 181 30.69 -16.09 -12.70
N ALA A 182 29.90 -15.03 -12.82
CA ALA A 182 29.01 -14.81 -13.95
C ALA A 182 29.81 -14.34 -15.16
N GLU A 183 29.55 -14.92 -16.33
CA GLU A 183 30.23 -14.56 -17.58
C GLU A 183 29.26 -14.39 -18.74
N GLY A 184 29.62 -13.52 -19.70
CA GLY A 184 28.86 -13.28 -20.92
C GLY A 184 27.83 -12.14 -20.84
N GLY A 185 27.62 -11.60 -19.63
CA GLY A 185 26.67 -10.51 -19.34
C GLY A 185 25.30 -11.03 -18.98
N THR A 186 24.46 -10.17 -18.39
CA THR A 186 23.15 -10.54 -17.84
C THR A 186 22.05 -10.71 -18.91
N GLU A 187 22.41 -10.73 -20.20
CA GLU A 187 21.51 -10.94 -21.33
C GLU A 187 21.55 -12.41 -21.83
N GLU A 188 21.31 -12.68 -23.12
CA GLU A 188 21.25 -14.05 -23.68
C GLU A 188 22.56 -14.87 -23.48
N GLY A 189 23.68 -14.18 -23.29
CA GLY A 189 25.00 -14.79 -23.06
C GLY A 189 25.25 -15.26 -21.62
N HIS A 190 24.31 -15.05 -20.68
CA HIS A 190 24.55 -15.24 -19.26
C HIS A 190 24.85 -16.70 -18.90
N THR A 191 25.98 -16.91 -18.23
CA THR A 191 26.43 -18.23 -17.77
C THR A 191 27.12 -18.11 -16.42
N GLU A 192 27.04 -19.17 -15.61
CA GLU A 192 27.80 -19.28 -14.35
C GLU A 192 29.00 -20.20 -14.54
N TRP A 193 30.16 -19.79 -14.03
CA TRP A 193 31.42 -20.53 -14.13
C TRP A 193 31.99 -20.83 -12.75
N VAL A 194 32.76 -21.91 -12.64
CA VAL A 194 33.51 -22.25 -11.42
C VAL A 194 34.98 -22.54 -11.71
N SER A 195 35.86 -22.01 -10.87
CA SER A 195 37.27 -22.32 -10.81
C SER A 195 37.64 -22.77 -9.40
N ARG A 196 38.77 -23.46 -9.23
CA ARG A 196 39.27 -23.85 -7.91
C ARG A 196 40.77 -23.68 -7.77
N THR A 197 41.24 -23.63 -6.53
CA THR A 197 42.65 -23.68 -6.18
C THR A 197 42.83 -24.25 -4.77
N ASN A 198 44.01 -24.79 -4.47
CA ASN A 198 44.38 -25.25 -3.12
C ASN A 198 45.51 -24.40 -2.50
N THR A 199 45.97 -23.35 -3.18
CA THR A 199 47.08 -22.50 -2.71
C THR A 199 46.61 -21.26 -1.94
N GLY A 200 45.42 -20.74 -2.26
CA GLY A 200 44.85 -19.56 -1.60
C GLY A 200 44.02 -18.70 -2.56
N PRO A 201 43.36 -17.64 -2.05
CA PRO A 201 42.43 -16.81 -2.82
C PRO A 201 43.09 -15.98 -3.94
N LEU A 202 44.43 -15.90 -3.96
CA LEU A 202 45.17 -15.25 -5.05
C LEU A 202 45.45 -16.18 -6.25
N GLY A 203 45.09 -17.46 -6.15
CA GLY A 203 45.34 -18.44 -7.20
C GLY A 203 46.76 -19.04 -7.17
N PRO A 204 47.22 -19.64 -8.28
CA PRO A 204 46.55 -19.72 -9.57
C PRO A 204 45.25 -20.53 -9.53
N TRP A 205 44.32 -20.24 -10.44
CA TRP A 205 42.99 -20.84 -10.50
C TRP A 205 42.88 -21.83 -11.67
N GLU A 206 42.45 -23.06 -11.36
CA GLU A 206 42.12 -24.11 -12.33
C GLU A 206 40.63 -24.02 -12.68
N LEU A 207 40.30 -23.95 -13.98
CA LEU A 207 38.91 -23.98 -14.44
C LEU A 207 38.28 -25.35 -14.20
N GLY A 208 37.00 -25.38 -13.83
CA GLY A 208 36.25 -26.63 -13.80
C GLY A 208 36.03 -27.23 -15.19
N ASP A 209 36.26 -28.53 -15.33
CA ASP A 209 36.18 -29.27 -16.61
C ASP A 209 34.79 -29.30 -17.26
N ARG A 210 33.74 -29.00 -16.46
CA ARG A 210 32.33 -29.02 -16.91
C ARG A 210 31.73 -27.63 -17.09
N ASN A 211 32.56 -26.59 -17.15
CA ASN A 211 32.05 -25.25 -17.36
C ASN A 211 31.38 -25.07 -18.75
N PRO A 212 30.39 -24.16 -18.87
CA PRO A 212 29.79 -23.37 -17.80
C PRO A 212 29.03 -24.26 -16.80
N LEU A 213 29.16 -23.98 -15.51
CA LEU A 213 28.47 -24.69 -14.43
C LEU A 213 26.94 -24.59 -14.59
N TRP A 214 26.46 -23.42 -15.01
CA TRP A 214 25.04 -23.20 -15.28
C TRP A 214 24.83 -22.38 -16.56
N ARG A 215 23.85 -22.77 -17.36
CA ARG A 215 23.41 -22.04 -18.56
C ARG A 215 21.99 -22.44 -18.93
N ASN A 216 21.09 -21.47 -19.03
CA ASN A 216 19.80 -21.63 -19.71
C ASN A 216 19.88 -21.01 -21.10
N THR A 217 19.05 -21.51 -22.02
CA THR A 217 18.96 -21.09 -23.41
C THR A 217 17.58 -20.54 -23.74
N THR A 218 17.38 -20.05 -24.96
CA THR A 218 16.06 -19.61 -25.44
C THR A 218 15.04 -20.74 -25.55
N ALA A 219 15.43 -22.01 -25.36
CA ALA A 219 14.51 -23.14 -25.26
C ALA A 219 13.89 -23.30 -23.86
N ASP A 220 14.48 -22.67 -22.83
CA ASP A 220 14.07 -22.79 -21.44
C ASP A 220 13.04 -21.73 -21.05
N GLU A 221 12.16 -22.05 -20.09
CA GLU A 221 11.16 -21.11 -19.56
C GLU A 221 11.79 -19.98 -18.74
N VAL A 222 12.83 -20.30 -17.97
CA VAL A 222 13.68 -19.34 -17.28
C VAL A 222 14.94 -19.16 -18.10
N GLN A 223 15.27 -17.92 -18.44
CA GLN A 223 16.41 -17.55 -19.30
C GLN A 223 17.35 -16.59 -18.56
N ASN A 224 18.50 -16.31 -19.16
CA ASN A 224 19.53 -15.42 -18.63
C ASN A 224 19.94 -15.76 -17.19
N THR A 225 20.03 -17.04 -16.85
CA THR A 225 20.37 -17.50 -15.51
C THR A 225 21.87 -17.36 -15.24
N GLY A 226 22.21 -16.84 -14.06
CA GLY A 226 23.59 -16.64 -13.63
C GLY A 226 23.66 -15.76 -12.39
N HIS A 227 24.83 -15.17 -12.14
CA HIS A 227 25.10 -14.33 -10.97
C HIS A 227 24.80 -15.09 -9.67
N ALA A 228 25.37 -16.28 -9.57
CA ALA A 228 25.01 -17.24 -8.54
C ALA A 228 25.73 -16.96 -7.22
N ASP A 229 25.03 -17.12 -6.10
CA ASP A 229 25.67 -17.24 -4.78
C ASP A 229 25.29 -18.61 -4.17
N LEU A 230 26.21 -19.21 -3.42
CA LEU A 230 26.07 -20.57 -2.93
C LEU A 230 26.12 -20.63 -1.41
N ILE A 231 25.34 -21.55 -0.83
CA ILE A 231 25.29 -21.77 0.61
C ILE A 231 25.26 -23.26 0.94
N GLU A 232 25.89 -23.61 2.06
CA GLU A 232 25.79 -24.94 2.66
C GLU A 232 24.73 -24.92 3.78
N ASP A 233 23.78 -25.85 3.75
CA ASP A 233 22.78 -26.00 4.81
C ASP A 233 23.32 -26.75 6.04
N ALA A 234 22.51 -26.93 7.08
CA ALA A 234 22.95 -27.59 8.31
C ALA A 234 23.25 -29.08 8.13
N ALA A 235 22.78 -29.71 7.06
CA ALA A 235 23.01 -31.10 6.72
C ALA A 235 24.21 -31.29 5.77
N GLY A 236 24.87 -30.21 5.34
CA GLY A 236 26.00 -30.24 4.43
C GLY A 236 25.63 -30.26 2.95
N ASN A 237 24.34 -30.06 2.61
CA ASN A 237 23.91 -29.94 1.21
C ASN A 237 24.22 -28.54 0.68
N TRP A 238 24.61 -28.48 -0.59
CA TRP A 238 24.87 -27.23 -1.30
C TRP A 238 23.62 -26.76 -2.04
N TRP A 239 23.35 -25.47 -1.91
CA TRP A 239 22.28 -24.77 -2.59
C TRP A 239 22.86 -23.59 -3.36
N GLY A 240 22.30 -23.29 -4.52
CA GLY A 240 22.64 -22.10 -5.32
C GLY A 240 21.41 -21.24 -5.54
N VAL A 241 21.57 -19.93 -5.37
CA VAL A 241 20.57 -18.93 -5.76
C VAL A 241 21.08 -18.19 -7.00
N PHE A 242 20.19 -17.91 -7.95
CA PHE A 242 20.52 -17.32 -9.24
C PHE A 242 19.50 -16.25 -9.59
N LEU A 243 19.92 -15.22 -10.33
CA LEU A 243 18.95 -14.39 -11.05
C LEU A 243 18.47 -15.12 -12.32
N GLY A 244 17.35 -14.67 -12.87
CA GLY A 244 16.85 -15.13 -14.17
C GLY A 244 15.64 -14.32 -14.62
N VAL A 245 15.31 -14.41 -15.91
CA VAL A 245 14.15 -13.76 -16.52
C VAL A 245 13.18 -14.80 -17.07
N ARG A 246 11.90 -14.44 -17.22
CA ARG A 246 10.86 -15.34 -17.76
C ARG A 246 10.15 -14.70 -18.94
N PRO A 247 10.71 -14.75 -20.16
CA PRO A 247 10.06 -14.17 -21.32
C PRO A 247 8.76 -14.90 -21.68
N TRP A 248 7.84 -14.20 -22.35
CA TRP A 248 6.57 -14.79 -22.79
C TRP A 248 6.73 -15.34 -24.20
N ARG A 249 6.58 -16.66 -24.34
CA ARG A 249 6.60 -17.36 -25.62
C ARG A 249 5.32 -17.07 -26.40
N GLN A 250 5.46 -16.55 -27.62
CA GLN A 250 4.37 -16.51 -28.60
C GLN A 250 4.71 -17.45 -29.76
N GLU A 251 3.76 -18.30 -30.14
CA GLU A 251 3.84 -19.12 -31.35
C GLU A 251 2.78 -18.66 -32.33
N ASN A 252 3.21 -18.06 -33.45
CA ASN A 252 2.32 -17.64 -34.54
C ASN A 252 2.83 -18.25 -35.86
N ASP A 253 2.00 -19.03 -36.55
CA ASP A 253 2.28 -19.61 -37.88
C ASP A 253 3.65 -20.28 -38.02
N GLY A 254 4.05 -21.08 -37.02
CA GLY A 254 5.34 -21.78 -37.01
C GLY A 254 6.56 -20.91 -36.72
N LYS A 255 6.38 -19.60 -36.48
CA LYS A 255 7.42 -18.70 -35.97
C LYS A 255 7.26 -18.51 -34.46
N VAL A 256 8.31 -18.84 -33.73
CA VAL A 256 8.41 -18.54 -32.29
C VAL A 256 8.97 -17.14 -32.14
N THR A 257 8.25 -16.27 -31.44
CA THR A 257 8.74 -14.94 -31.05
C THR A 257 8.71 -14.83 -29.52
N TRP A 258 9.73 -14.17 -28.97
CA TRP A 258 9.87 -13.95 -27.54
C TRP A 258 9.69 -12.47 -27.27
N GLU A 259 8.69 -12.13 -26.45
CA GLU A 259 8.61 -10.81 -25.84
C GLU A 259 9.17 -10.92 -24.43
N ILE A 260 10.00 -9.93 -24.03
CA ILE A 260 10.44 -9.82 -22.65
C ILE A 260 9.19 -9.58 -21.82
N SER A 261 8.70 -10.67 -21.25
CA SER A 261 7.73 -10.65 -20.19
C SER A 261 8.49 -10.87 -18.89
N GLN A 262 7.87 -10.46 -17.81
CA GLN A 262 8.32 -10.86 -16.48
C GLN A 262 7.90 -12.31 -16.16
N TYR A 263 7.10 -12.95 -17.01
CA TYR A 263 6.51 -14.27 -16.75
C TYR A 263 6.39 -15.12 -18.02
N GLY A 264 6.53 -16.44 -17.88
CA GLY A 264 6.35 -17.44 -18.94
C GLY A 264 5.15 -18.35 -18.66
N LYS A 265 4.78 -19.18 -19.64
CA LYS A 265 3.75 -20.25 -19.50
C LYS A 265 4.46 -21.60 -19.33
N ALA A 266 4.22 -22.28 -18.21
CA ALA A 266 4.70 -23.64 -17.98
C ALA A 266 3.72 -24.69 -18.56
N PRO A 267 4.20 -25.76 -19.23
CA PRO A 267 3.57 -27.06 -19.14
C PRO A 267 4.02 -27.77 -17.85
N ASP A 268 3.07 -28.42 -17.18
CA ASP A 268 3.25 -29.35 -16.07
C ASP A 268 3.60 -28.78 -14.66
N THR A 269 2.52 -28.37 -13.98
CA THR A 269 2.10 -28.80 -12.62
C THR A 269 2.27 -27.93 -11.35
N TYR A 270 1.09 -27.75 -10.72
CA TYR A 270 0.61 -27.63 -9.32
C TYR A 270 1.03 -26.52 -8.34
N LEU A 271 0.04 -25.64 -8.10
CA LEU A 271 -0.37 -24.90 -6.90
C LEU A 271 0.70 -24.60 -5.83
N VAL A 272 1.44 -23.50 -6.03
CA VAL A 272 1.61 -22.56 -4.92
C VAL A 272 0.21 -22.07 -4.57
N HIS A 273 -0.21 -22.24 -3.31
CA HIS A 273 -1.44 -21.63 -2.81
C HIS A 273 -1.48 -20.18 -3.32
N ASP A 274 -2.53 -19.82 -4.05
CA ASP A 274 -2.74 -18.43 -4.43
C ASP A 274 -2.67 -17.63 -3.13
N ALA A 275 -1.56 -16.90 -2.93
CA ALA A 275 -1.52 -15.90 -1.89
C ALA A 275 -2.79 -15.06 -2.06
N GLU A 276 -3.49 -14.85 -0.94
CA GLU A 276 -4.66 -13.99 -0.88
C GLU A 276 -4.35 -12.65 -1.55
N ALA A 277 -5.40 -11.94 -1.99
CA ALA A 277 -5.23 -10.60 -2.52
C ALA A 277 -4.39 -9.78 -1.52
N TRP A 278 -3.24 -9.28 -1.96
CA TRP A 278 -2.44 -8.38 -1.13
C TRP A 278 -3.16 -7.04 -1.04
N VAL A 279 -3.33 -6.55 0.19
CA VAL A 279 -3.97 -5.29 0.51
C VAL A 279 -3.11 -4.61 1.58
N ASP A 280 -2.78 -3.34 1.35
CA ASP A 280 -2.26 -2.45 2.39
C ASP A 280 -3.35 -1.43 2.70
N ASP A 281 -3.92 -1.54 3.89
CA ASP A 281 -5.01 -0.67 4.37
C ASP A 281 -4.48 0.64 4.99
N PHE A 282 -3.16 0.81 5.05
CA PHE A 282 -2.46 1.93 5.66
C PHE A 282 -2.88 2.22 7.11
N SER A 283 -3.30 1.19 7.84
CA SER A 283 -3.73 1.33 9.22
C SER A 283 -2.57 1.38 10.23
N ALA A 284 -1.38 0.94 9.82
CA ALA A 284 -0.13 1.07 10.58
C ALA A 284 0.46 2.50 10.48
N ASN A 285 1.26 2.89 11.48
CA ASN A 285 1.95 4.20 11.49
C ASN A 285 3.29 4.21 10.73
N LYS A 286 3.63 3.11 10.05
CA LYS A 286 4.83 2.95 9.22
C LYS A 286 4.44 2.17 7.97
N LEU A 287 5.07 2.51 6.84
CA LEU A 287 4.90 1.76 5.61
C LEU A 287 5.44 0.34 5.77
N GLU A 288 4.78 -0.63 5.14
CA GLU A 288 5.33 -1.96 4.99
C GLU A 288 6.67 -1.93 4.22
N PRO A 289 7.61 -2.86 4.48
CA PRO A 289 8.90 -2.89 3.81
C PRO A 289 8.85 -2.99 2.27
N GLY A 290 7.70 -3.37 1.70
CA GLY A 290 7.52 -3.51 0.25
C GLY A 290 7.34 -2.20 -0.52
N TRP A 291 7.22 -1.06 0.16
CA TRP A 291 7.08 0.24 -0.50
C TRP A 291 8.42 0.88 -0.82
N TYR A 292 8.56 1.37 -2.04
CA TYR A 292 9.75 2.04 -2.56
C TYR A 292 9.43 3.44 -3.08
N HIS A 293 10.35 4.36 -2.85
CA HIS A 293 10.46 5.60 -3.58
C HIS A 293 11.27 5.39 -4.85
N LYS A 294 10.96 6.18 -5.89
CA LYS A 294 11.91 6.47 -6.95
C LYS A 294 12.93 7.47 -6.42
N HIS A 295 14.21 7.12 -6.47
CA HIS A 295 15.32 7.91 -5.95
C HIS A 295 15.23 8.18 -4.44
N THR A 296 16.22 8.84 -3.86
CA THR A 296 16.20 9.18 -2.43
C THR A 296 15.32 10.43 -2.22
N PRO A 297 14.22 10.34 -1.44
CA PRO A 297 13.37 11.49 -1.19
C PRO A 297 14.12 12.56 -0.37
N LEU A 298 14.00 13.83 -0.77
CA LEU A 298 14.70 14.95 -0.13
C LEU A 298 14.13 15.31 1.25
N LYS A 299 12.86 15.00 1.45
CA LYS A 299 12.07 15.26 2.66
C LYS A 299 11.04 14.14 2.80
N GLN A 300 10.32 14.12 3.92
CA GLN A 300 9.16 13.26 4.04
C GLN A 300 8.03 13.81 3.15
N GLU A 301 7.55 12.99 2.21
CA GLU A 301 6.53 13.36 1.21
C GLU A 301 5.20 12.64 1.41
N TYR A 302 5.11 11.81 2.45
CA TYR A 302 3.91 11.10 2.83
C TYR A 302 3.70 11.13 4.34
N SER A 303 2.46 10.91 4.76
CA SER A 303 2.09 10.73 6.15
C SER A 303 1.05 9.62 6.29
N LEU A 304 1.27 8.75 7.27
CA LEU A 304 0.29 7.77 7.75
C LEU A 304 -0.41 8.25 9.03
N THR A 305 -0.09 9.46 9.50
CA THR A 305 -0.56 10.01 10.78
C THR A 305 -1.31 11.33 10.65
N GLU A 306 -1.14 12.06 9.54
CA GLU A 306 -1.88 13.28 9.26
C GLU A 306 -3.35 13.01 8.93
N ARG A 307 -3.60 11.93 8.18
CA ARG A 307 -4.93 11.33 8.00
C ARG A 307 -4.80 9.83 8.23
N PRO A 308 -4.80 9.42 9.49
CA PRO A 308 -4.61 8.03 9.87
C PRO A 308 -5.62 7.08 9.22
N GLY A 309 -5.21 5.83 8.97
CA GLY A 309 -5.97 4.90 8.13
C GLY A 309 -5.94 5.28 6.65
N TYR A 310 -5.27 6.37 6.28
CA TYR A 310 -4.94 6.70 4.90
C TYR A 310 -3.42 6.80 4.75
N LEU A 311 -2.94 6.46 3.56
CA LEU A 311 -1.72 7.02 3.03
C LEU A 311 -2.02 8.40 2.47
N ARG A 312 -1.48 9.45 3.09
CA ARG A 312 -1.50 10.81 2.56
C ARG A 312 -0.21 11.09 1.79
N LEU A 313 -0.32 11.50 0.53
CA LEU A 313 0.80 12.00 -0.27
C LEU A 313 0.76 13.53 -0.40
N HIS A 314 1.94 14.16 -0.30
CA HIS A 314 2.16 15.59 -0.47
C HIS A 314 2.92 15.88 -1.75
N GLY A 315 2.20 16.11 -2.84
CA GLY A 315 2.81 16.27 -4.17
C GLY A 315 3.88 17.35 -4.25
N GLY A 316 5.07 16.95 -4.70
CA GLY A 316 6.17 17.84 -5.08
C GLY A 316 6.04 18.45 -6.48
N PRO A 317 7.03 19.25 -6.91
CA PRO A 317 7.03 19.92 -8.21
C PRO A 317 7.35 18.99 -9.39
N TYR A 318 7.83 17.78 -9.11
CA TYR A 318 8.31 16.82 -10.09
C TYR A 318 7.17 15.90 -10.51
N ASN A 319 6.82 15.94 -11.79
CA ASN A 319 5.93 14.97 -12.40
C ASN A 319 6.66 13.63 -12.63
N LEU A 320 5.95 12.63 -13.16
CA LEU A 320 6.47 11.28 -13.37
C LEU A 320 7.59 11.17 -14.44
N THR A 321 7.74 12.15 -15.34
CA THR A 321 8.78 12.14 -16.38
C THR A 321 10.06 12.83 -15.95
N VAL A 322 10.05 13.56 -14.82
CA VAL A 322 11.24 14.23 -14.32
C VAL A 322 12.23 13.19 -13.78
N PRO A 323 13.52 13.23 -14.17
CA PRO A 323 14.56 12.34 -13.64
C PRO A 323 14.98 12.74 -12.21
N GLU A 324 14.04 13.07 -11.33
CA GLU A 324 14.27 13.33 -9.90
C GLU A 324 13.47 12.34 -9.04
N SER A 325 13.26 12.66 -7.77
CA SER A 325 12.36 11.93 -6.85
C SER A 325 10.95 12.56 -6.88
N PRO A 326 10.07 12.14 -7.80
CA PRO A 326 8.65 12.51 -7.73
C PRO A 326 8.01 11.86 -6.50
N THR A 327 6.98 12.50 -5.96
CA THR A 327 6.24 11.97 -4.82
C THR A 327 5.39 10.78 -5.26
N MET A 328 5.99 9.61 -5.12
CA MET A 328 5.40 8.33 -5.46
C MET A 328 5.87 7.23 -4.52
N LEU A 329 5.02 6.23 -4.34
CA LEU A 329 5.31 4.98 -3.65
C LEU A 329 4.99 3.82 -4.57
N LEU A 330 5.96 2.93 -4.73
CA LEU A 330 5.99 1.83 -5.69
C LEU A 330 6.05 0.48 -4.97
N GLN A 331 5.42 -0.53 -5.56
CA GLN A 331 5.39 -1.94 -5.16
C GLN A 331 5.74 -2.80 -6.36
N ARG A 332 6.56 -3.84 -6.16
CA ARG A 332 6.99 -4.72 -7.26
C ARG A 332 5.78 -5.45 -7.86
N GLN A 333 5.70 -5.52 -9.18
CA GLN A 333 4.79 -6.47 -9.81
C GLN A 333 5.33 -7.88 -9.62
N THR A 334 4.53 -8.78 -9.03
CA THR A 334 4.91 -10.17 -8.71
C THR A 334 4.16 -11.22 -9.51
N ARG A 335 3.17 -10.80 -10.31
CA ARG A 335 2.32 -11.66 -11.15
C ARG A 335 2.01 -11.02 -12.50
N ALA A 336 1.87 -11.86 -13.53
CA ALA A 336 1.48 -11.43 -14.89
C ALA A 336 0.02 -10.96 -14.98
N ASN A 337 -0.85 -11.67 -14.26
CA ASN A 337 -2.28 -11.42 -14.23
C ASN A 337 -2.65 -10.89 -12.85
N ILE A 338 -2.84 -9.58 -12.74
CA ILE A 338 -3.22 -8.92 -11.50
C ILE A 338 -4.03 -7.67 -11.82
N VAL A 339 -4.98 -7.34 -10.95
CA VAL A 339 -5.65 -6.05 -10.96
C VAL A 339 -5.16 -5.28 -9.76
N TRP A 340 -4.41 -4.21 -10.01
CA TRP A 340 -4.04 -3.21 -9.01
C TRP A 340 -5.18 -2.20 -8.89
N THR A 341 -5.56 -1.86 -7.66
CA THR A 341 -6.61 -0.87 -7.38
C THR A 341 -6.13 0.10 -6.32
N ALA A 342 -6.29 1.40 -6.57
CA ALA A 342 -6.07 2.46 -5.60
C ALA A 342 -7.35 3.26 -5.40
N GLU A 343 -7.86 3.30 -4.17
CA GLU A 343 -8.96 4.18 -3.77
C GLU A 343 -8.38 5.57 -3.47
N LEU A 344 -8.75 6.58 -4.27
CA LEU A 344 -8.19 7.92 -4.21
C LEU A 344 -9.25 8.95 -3.80
N ASP A 345 -8.96 9.70 -2.74
CA ASP A 345 -9.66 10.93 -2.35
C ASP A 345 -8.76 12.14 -2.68
N PHE A 346 -9.09 12.86 -3.76
CA PHE A 346 -8.29 13.98 -4.25
C PHE A 346 -9.14 15.09 -4.89
N TYR A 347 -8.92 16.33 -4.44
CA TYR A 347 -9.60 17.53 -4.95
C TYR A 347 -8.58 18.58 -5.45
N PRO A 348 -8.04 18.39 -6.66
CA PRO A 348 -7.16 19.38 -7.25
C PRO A 348 -7.93 20.68 -7.49
N ASN A 349 -7.27 21.81 -7.20
CA ASN A 349 -7.79 23.16 -7.45
C ASN A 349 -6.90 23.96 -8.41
N SER A 350 -5.82 23.35 -8.92
CA SER A 350 -4.94 23.86 -9.95
C SER A 350 -4.89 22.87 -11.12
N ARG A 351 -4.67 23.39 -12.33
CA ARG A 351 -4.51 22.57 -13.55
C ARG A 351 -3.24 21.72 -13.54
N ASN A 352 -2.25 22.10 -12.73
CA ASN A 352 -0.96 21.42 -12.65
C ASN A 352 -0.99 20.25 -11.64
N TYR A 353 -2.06 20.13 -10.85
CA TYR A 353 -2.17 19.12 -9.81
C TYR A 353 -2.69 17.81 -10.39
N GLU A 354 -2.02 16.71 -10.06
CA GLU A 354 -2.45 15.37 -10.41
C GLU A 354 -2.12 14.40 -9.28
N ALA A 355 -3.03 13.47 -9.02
CA ALA A 355 -2.77 12.30 -8.19
C ALA A 355 -3.45 11.08 -8.81
N GLY A 356 -2.85 9.91 -8.64
CA GLY A 356 -3.32 8.72 -9.33
C GLY A 356 -2.53 7.47 -9.01
N THR A 357 -2.66 6.49 -9.91
CA THR A 357 -1.94 5.23 -9.87
C THR A 357 -1.19 4.99 -11.18
N VAL A 358 -0.05 4.31 -11.09
CA VAL A 358 0.89 4.10 -12.21
C VAL A 358 1.36 2.64 -12.26
N VAL A 359 1.57 2.14 -13.48
CA VAL A 359 2.44 0.99 -13.77
C VAL A 359 3.74 1.54 -14.36
N TRP A 360 4.83 1.24 -13.68
CA TRP A 360 6.10 1.97 -13.76
C TRP A 360 7.23 1.05 -14.20
N TRP A 361 7.89 1.41 -15.32
CA TRP A 361 9.15 0.80 -15.74
C TRP A 361 10.31 1.74 -15.42
N ASN A 362 10.26 2.97 -15.93
CA ASN A 362 11.18 4.07 -15.64
C ASN A 362 10.56 5.42 -16.08
N SER A 363 11.27 6.54 -15.91
CA SER A 363 10.75 7.88 -16.24
C SER A 363 10.48 8.14 -17.73
N TYR A 364 11.02 7.31 -18.62
CA TYR A 364 10.77 7.35 -20.07
C TYR A 364 9.65 6.40 -20.49
N THR A 365 9.22 5.49 -19.60
CA THR A 365 8.30 4.40 -19.93
C THR A 365 7.42 4.07 -18.72
N PHE A 366 6.17 4.52 -18.75
CA PHE A 366 5.16 4.16 -17.77
C PHE A 366 3.76 4.33 -18.38
N ALA A 367 2.75 3.83 -17.67
CA ALA A 367 1.36 4.14 -17.95
C ALA A 367 0.62 4.46 -16.65
N SER A 368 -0.13 5.55 -16.63
CA SER A 368 -0.80 6.06 -15.43
C SER A 368 -2.22 6.50 -15.72
N ILE A 369 -3.06 6.39 -14.70
CA ILE A 369 -4.38 7.04 -14.65
C ILE A 369 -4.43 7.91 -13.40
N GLY A 370 -4.84 9.17 -13.57
CA GLY A 370 -4.89 10.15 -12.49
C GLY A 370 -6.06 11.11 -12.60
N VAL A 371 -6.32 11.84 -11.52
CA VAL A 371 -7.36 12.88 -11.42
C VAL A 371 -6.70 14.25 -11.53
N ARG A 372 -7.20 15.09 -12.45
CA ARG A 372 -6.80 16.50 -12.64
C ARG A 372 -7.99 17.45 -12.51
N PHE A 373 -7.70 18.75 -12.47
CA PHE A 373 -8.71 19.82 -12.44
C PHE A 373 -8.66 20.68 -13.71
N ASP A 374 -9.83 20.94 -14.29
CA ASP A 374 -9.98 21.89 -15.40
C ASP A 374 -10.50 23.22 -14.86
N PRO A 375 -9.70 24.30 -14.88
CA PRO A 375 -10.10 25.59 -14.33
C PRO A 375 -11.17 26.30 -15.17
N LEU A 376 -11.32 25.97 -16.47
CA LEU A 376 -12.32 26.58 -17.34
C LEU A 376 -13.70 26.03 -17.03
N THR A 377 -13.80 24.70 -16.91
CA THR A 377 -15.08 24.04 -16.60
C THR A 377 -15.34 23.94 -15.09
N ARG A 378 -14.32 24.21 -14.26
CA ARG A 378 -14.30 24.01 -12.80
C ARG A 378 -14.67 22.58 -12.41
N ARG A 379 -14.31 21.61 -13.24
CA ARG A 379 -14.59 20.19 -13.01
C ARG A 379 -13.31 19.38 -12.95
N ARG A 380 -13.34 18.31 -12.16
CA ARG A 380 -12.30 17.27 -12.18
C ARG A 380 -12.51 16.36 -13.39
N TYR A 381 -11.42 15.80 -13.88
CA TYR A 381 -11.41 14.87 -15.00
C TYR A 381 -10.34 13.81 -14.79
N LEU A 382 -10.47 12.69 -15.50
CA LEU A 382 -9.47 11.62 -15.50
C LEU A 382 -8.48 11.87 -16.65
N VAL A 383 -7.21 11.66 -16.40
CA VAL A 383 -6.17 11.65 -17.43
C VAL A 383 -5.54 10.27 -17.47
N THR A 384 -5.43 9.68 -18.65
CA THR A 384 -4.59 8.52 -18.88
C THR A 384 -3.36 8.95 -19.66
N LYS A 385 -2.17 8.56 -19.19
CA LYS A 385 -0.88 8.85 -19.83
C LYS A 385 -0.18 7.54 -20.13
N GLN A 386 0.29 7.34 -21.35
CA GLN A 386 0.92 6.08 -21.77
C GLN A 386 2.17 6.33 -22.59
N ALA A 387 3.20 5.50 -22.38
CA ALA A 387 4.39 5.50 -23.21
C ALA A 387 4.08 5.06 -24.64
N VAL A 388 4.72 5.69 -25.62
CA VAL A 388 4.52 5.42 -27.05
C VAL A 388 5.65 4.55 -27.63
N ASP A 389 6.90 4.86 -27.28
CA ASP A 389 8.10 4.30 -27.93
C ASP A 389 9.23 3.90 -26.96
N GLY A 390 9.01 4.07 -25.66
CA GLY A 390 10.03 3.87 -24.63
C GLY A 390 11.19 4.89 -24.64
N GLN A 391 11.15 5.87 -25.54
CA GLN A 391 12.15 6.94 -25.67
C GLN A 391 11.75 8.23 -24.96
N GLY A 392 10.69 8.17 -24.14
CA GLY A 392 10.14 9.32 -23.41
C GLY A 392 9.02 10.05 -24.13
N ALA A 393 8.51 9.53 -25.25
CA ALA A 393 7.28 10.02 -25.85
C ALA A 393 6.06 9.45 -25.12
N PHE A 394 5.10 10.32 -24.76
CA PHE A 394 3.87 9.97 -24.06
C PHE A 394 2.64 10.53 -24.78
N GLU A 395 1.56 9.77 -24.73
CA GLU A 395 0.22 10.22 -25.14
C GLU A 395 -0.66 10.43 -23.91
N ASP A 396 -1.25 11.62 -23.79
CA ASP A 396 -2.16 12.00 -22.71
C ASP A 396 -3.58 12.08 -23.28
N GLN A 397 -4.52 11.37 -22.68
CA GLN A 397 -5.94 11.43 -23.05
C GLN A 397 -6.77 11.91 -21.86
N LYS A 398 -7.60 12.93 -22.11
CA LYS A 398 -8.55 13.50 -21.16
C LYS A 398 -9.88 12.77 -21.26
N HIS A 399 -10.35 12.25 -20.13
CA HIS A 399 -11.61 11.53 -19.99
C HIS A 399 -12.52 12.25 -18.99
N ALA A 400 -13.83 12.26 -19.27
CA ALA A 400 -14.79 12.82 -18.33
C ALA A 400 -14.80 11.98 -17.04
N LEU A 401 -14.81 12.64 -15.89
CA LEU A 401 -15.13 12.01 -14.61
C LEU A 401 -16.64 12.17 -14.38
N PRO A 402 -17.47 11.11 -14.53
CA PRO A 402 -18.92 11.23 -14.59
C PRO A 402 -19.54 11.79 -13.30
N GLU A 403 -18.94 11.45 -12.16
CA GLU A 403 -19.37 11.89 -10.84
C GLU A 403 -18.29 12.80 -10.24
N ASN A 404 -18.67 14.01 -9.83
CA ASN A 404 -17.74 14.88 -9.11
C ASN A 404 -17.59 14.46 -7.63
N LYS A 405 -17.45 13.15 -7.36
CA LYS A 405 -17.20 12.57 -6.02
C LYS A 405 -15.73 12.62 -5.65
N SER A 406 -15.40 12.91 -4.39
CA SER A 406 -14.01 12.85 -3.85
C SER A 406 -13.30 11.60 -4.29
N LEU A 407 -14.03 10.50 -4.10
CA LEU A 407 -13.54 9.15 -4.10
C LEU A 407 -13.67 8.56 -5.49
N VAL A 408 -12.57 8.07 -6.01
CA VAL A 408 -12.48 7.35 -7.29
C VAL A 408 -11.61 6.13 -7.08
N LEU A 409 -12.05 4.97 -7.56
CA LEU A 409 -11.20 3.79 -7.61
C LEU A 409 -10.48 3.80 -8.96
N LEU A 410 -9.16 3.80 -8.93
CA LEU A 410 -8.31 3.77 -10.10
C LEU A 410 -7.72 2.37 -10.24
N HIS A 411 -7.82 1.79 -11.43
CA HIS A 411 -7.46 0.40 -11.70
C HIS A 411 -6.40 0.29 -12.78
N ILE A 412 -5.46 -0.63 -12.56
CA ILE A 412 -4.54 -1.11 -13.58
C ILE A 412 -4.69 -2.63 -13.64
N LYS A 413 -5.16 -3.14 -14.78
CA LYS A 413 -5.21 -4.58 -15.02
C LYS A 413 -4.00 -4.97 -15.87
N ALA A 414 -3.10 -5.73 -15.26
CA ALA A 414 -2.00 -6.37 -15.94
C ALA A 414 -2.44 -7.70 -16.53
N LEU A 415 -2.12 -7.87 -17.80
CA LEU A 415 -2.21 -9.11 -18.56
C LEU A 415 -0.81 -9.41 -19.13
N PRO A 416 -0.54 -10.62 -19.62
CA PRO A 416 0.81 -10.97 -20.07
C PRO A 416 1.37 -10.09 -21.18
N LEU A 417 0.49 -9.54 -22.03
CA LEU A 417 0.84 -8.76 -23.23
C LEU A 417 0.34 -7.31 -23.21
N GLU A 418 -0.41 -6.92 -22.19
CA GLU A 418 -1.02 -5.58 -22.11
C GLU A 418 -1.30 -5.12 -20.67
N TYR A 419 -1.34 -3.82 -20.47
CA TYR A 419 -1.92 -3.17 -19.30
C TYR A 419 -3.16 -2.40 -19.73
N GLN A 420 -4.25 -2.55 -18.99
CA GLN A 420 -5.48 -1.78 -19.18
C GLN A 420 -5.63 -0.80 -18.01
N LEU A 421 -5.92 0.47 -18.32
CA LEU A 421 -6.17 1.53 -17.34
C LEU A 421 -7.66 1.81 -17.28
N GLY A 422 -8.20 1.83 -16.08
CA GLY A 422 -9.63 2.06 -15.90
C GLY A 422 -9.95 2.68 -14.56
N PHE A 423 -11.21 3.06 -14.39
CA PHE A 423 -11.71 3.58 -13.13
C PHE A 423 -13.05 2.94 -12.82
N SER A 424 -13.41 2.98 -11.55
CA SER A 424 -14.76 2.75 -11.11
C SER A 424 -15.08 3.71 -9.97
N PHE A 425 -16.34 3.70 -9.58
CA PHE A 425 -16.76 4.24 -8.30
C PHE A 425 -17.08 3.04 -7.40
N PRO A 426 -17.03 3.23 -6.07
CA PRO A 426 -17.53 2.22 -5.16
C PRO A 426 -18.90 1.72 -5.63
N SER A 427 -19.01 0.41 -5.79
CA SER A 427 -20.19 -0.23 -6.35
C SER A 427 -21.43 0.10 -5.52
N LYS A 428 -22.51 0.49 -6.20
CA LYS A 428 -23.84 0.03 -5.82
C LYS A 428 -24.06 -1.26 -6.61
N THR A 429 -24.26 -2.45 -6.02
CA THR A 429 -25.17 -3.53 -6.56
C THR A 429 -24.97 -4.99 -6.07
N ASN A 430 -26.13 -5.67 -5.99
CA ASN A 430 -26.52 -7.05 -6.34
C ASN A 430 -25.93 -8.30 -5.63
N GLU A 431 -26.86 -9.12 -5.15
CA GLU A 431 -26.71 -10.15 -4.11
C GLU A 431 -26.17 -11.53 -4.53
N SER A 432 -25.96 -11.82 -5.82
CA SER A 432 -25.94 -13.22 -6.29
C SER A 432 -24.58 -13.85 -6.66
N ASP A 433 -23.44 -13.17 -6.47
CA ASP A 433 -22.12 -13.74 -6.85
C ASP A 433 -21.16 -13.67 -5.64
N ARG A 434 -21.21 -14.71 -4.79
CA ARG A 434 -20.41 -14.82 -3.55
C ARG A 434 -19.16 -15.68 -3.81
N SER A 435 -18.04 -15.03 -4.11
CA SER A 435 -16.69 -15.56 -3.82
C SER A 435 -15.72 -14.38 -3.65
N PRO A 436 -14.60 -14.51 -2.91
CA PRO A 436 -13.57 -13.46 -2.80
C PRO A 436 -12.85 -13.17 -4.12
N LYS A 437 -13.25 -13.87 -5.21
CA LYS A 437 -12.73 -13.68 -6.56
C LYS A 437 -13.63 -12.71 -7.31
N ARG A 438 -13.06 -11.53 -7.61
CA ARG A 438 -13.62 -10.42 -8.41
C ARG A 438 -14.72 -9.62 -7.70
N ILE A 439 -14.33 -8.47 -7.16
CA ILE A 439 -15.20 -7.30 -7.14
C ILE A 439 -15.64 -7.06 -8.60
N LYS A 440 -16.88 -7.43 -8.95
CA LYS A 440 -17.54 -6.93 -10.17
C LYS A 440 -17.98 -5.49 -9.90
N THR A 441 -17.02 -4.59 -9.74
CA THR A 441 -17.24 -3.19 -10.10
C THR A 441 -17.29 -3.17 -11.63
N ASP A 442 -18.28 -2.50 -12.21
CA ASP A 442 -18.26 -2.19 -13.64
C ASP A 442 -17.11 -1.19 -13.89
N ILE A 443 -15.91 -1.74 -14.05
CA ILE A 443 -14.72 -0.97 -14.35
C ILE A 443 -14.87 -0.42 -15.76
N THR A 444 -14.83 0.89 -15.86
CA THR A 444 -14.75 1.58 -17.15
C THR A 444 -13.29 1.62 -17.55
N TRP A 445 -12.91 0.75 -18.49
CA TRP A 445 -11.59 0.75 -19.11
C TRP A 445 -11.50 1.90 -20.11
N LEU A 446 -10.48 2.74 -19.96
CA LEU A 446 -10.30 3.96 -20.73
C LEU A 446 -9.24 3.82 -21.80
N SER A 447 -8.19 3.04 -21.54
CA SER A 447 -7.04 2.92 -22.43
C SER A 447 -6.24 1.66 -22.14
N SER A 448 -5.38 1.26 -23.06
CA SER A 448 -4.50 0.10 -22.92
C SER A 448 -3.14 0.31 -23.58
N VAL A 449 -2.08 -0.24 -22.99
CA VAL A 449 -0.72 -0.19 -23.54
C VAL A 449 -0.12 -1.60 -23.58
N SER A 450 0.59 -1.94 -24.66
CA SER A 450 1.24 -3.24 -24.79
C SER A 450 2.45 -3.35 -23.86
N THR A 451 2.67 -4.53 -23.27
CA THR A 451 3.89 -4.82 -22.50
C THR A 451 5.14 -4.65 -23.36
N ARG A 452 5.07 -4.92 -24.68
CA ARG A 452 6.18 -4.71 -25.62
C ARG A 452 6.71 -3.27 -25.61
N ILE A 453 5.83 -2.27 -25.58
CA ILE A 453 6.22 -0.87 -25.47
C ILE A 453 6.77 -0.59 -24.07
N MET A 454 6.08 -1.13 -23.06
CA MET A 454 6.41 -0.92 -21.65
C MET A 454 7.73 -1.54 -21.20
N THR A 455 8.36 -2.40 -22.02
CA THR A 455 9.65 -3.04 -21.74
C THR A 455 10.75 -2.64 -22.72
N LEU A 456 10.56 -1.58 -23.50
CA LEU A 456 11.63 -1.04 -24.35
C LEU A 456 12.75 -0.44 -23.50
N LEU A 457 13.97 -0.46 -24.07
CA LEU A 457 15.11 0.15 -23.42
C LEU A 457 14.99 1.67 -23.43
N PRO A 458 15.30 2.35 -22.30
CA PRO A 458 15.30 3.80 -22.24
C PRO A 458 16.42 4.39 -23.13
N PRO A 459 16.31 5.66 -23.55
CA PRO A 459 17.31 6.32 -24.39
C PRO A 459 18.65 6.54 -23.66
N ILE A 460 18.61 6.53 -22.33
CA ILE A 460 19.75 6.70 -21.43
C ILE A 460 19.60 5.66 -20.31
N GLY A 461 20.72 5.12 -19.84
CA GLY A 461 20.73 4.06 -18.83
C GLY A 461 20.45 2.69 -19.44
N ASN A 462 19.90 1.78 -18.64
CA ASN A 462 19.52 0.43 -19.05
C ASN A 462 18.32 -0.07 -18.23
N ALA A 463 17.76 -1.22 -18.60
CA ALA A 463 16.58 -1.78 -17.97
C ALA A 463 16.89 -3.00 -17.08
N TYR A 464 17.66 -2.77 -16.02
CA TYR A 464 18.00 -3.82 -15.03
C TYR A 464 16.93 -4.00 -13.94
N ALA A 465 16.03 -3.03 -13.80
CA ALA A 465 14.89 -3.11 -12.91
C ALA A 465 13.71 -3.89 -13.52
N GLY A 466 12.65 -4.09 -12.72
CA GLY A 466 11.39 -4.61 -13.20
C GLY A 466 10.22 -3.65 -12.97
N MET A 467 9.10 -3.93 -13.63
CA MET A 467 7.81 -3.26 -13.50
C MET A 467 7.32 -3.20 -12.05
N MET A 468 6.76 -2.06 -11.70
CA MET A 468 6.17 -1.79 -10.39
C MET A 468 4.77 -1.18 -10.57
N PHE A 469 3.87 -1.41 -9.62
CA PHE A 469 2.67 -0.59 -9.46
C PHE A 469 2.93 0.49 -8.44
N GLY A 470 2.18 1.58 -8.45
CA GLY A 470 2.28 2.54 -7.38
C GLY A 470 1.25 3.63 -7.41
N VAL A 471 1.31 4.46 -6.38
CA VAL A 471 0.49 5.66 -6.19
C VAL A 471 1.37 6.88 -6.24
N TYR A 472 0.85 7.99 -6.77
CA TYR A 472 1.61 9.23 -6.92
C TYR A 472 0.74 10.46 -6.69
N CYS A 473 1.42 11.58 -6.39
CA CYS A 473 0.83 12.91 -6.37
C CYS A 473 1.89 13.94 -6.78
N PHE A 474 1.55 14.89 -7.63
CA PHE A 474 2.45 16.00 -7.97
C PHE A 474 1.67 17.28 -8.27
N ALA A 475 2.41 18.38 -8.31
CA ALA A 475 1.97 19.64 -8.88
C ALA A 475 3.04 20.15 -9.84
N GLU A 476 2.82 20.00 -11.14
CA GLU A 476 3.85 20.28 -12.13
C GLU A 476 4.39 21.71 -12.01
N LEU A 477 5.70 21.82 -11.76
CA LEU A 477 6.45 23.09 -11.58
C LEU A 477 6.04 23.94 -10.36
N GLU A 478 5.17 23.43 -9.47
CA GLU A 478 4.72 24.16 -8.28
C GLU A 478 4.57 23.24 -7.05
N ARG A 479 4.13 23.80 -5.92
CA ARG A 479 3.85 22.99 -4.73
C ARG A 479 2.39 22.51 -4.78
N CYS A 480 2.16 21.23 -4.54
CA CYS A 480 0.80 20.73 -4.33
C CYS A 480 0.32 21.16 -2.93
N LEU A 481 -0.73 21.98 -2.88
CA LEU A 481 -1.33 22.45 -1.62
C LEU A 481 -2.49 21.58 -1.15
N VAL A 482 -2.93 20.65 -1.97
CA VAL A 482 -4.01 19.69 -1.65
C VAL A 482 -3.39 18.29 -1.55
N PRO A 483 -3.51 17.59 -0.41
CA PRO A 483 -3.01 16.22 -0.30
C PRO A 483 -3.86 15.26 -1.14
N ALA A 484 -3.25 14.14 -1.53
CA ALA A 484 -3.94 12.98 -2.07
C ALA A 484 -4.00 11.89 -1.00
N ASP A 485 -5.20 11.42 -0.67
CA ASP A 485 -5.41 10.44 0.39
C ASP A 485 -5.88 9.09 -0.18
N PHE A 486 -5.25 7.99 0.24
CA PHE A 486 -5.56 6.62 -0.20
C PHE A 486 -5.96 5.73 1.01
N ARG A 487 -7.07 4.96 0.97
CA ARG A 487 -7.56 4.12 2.11
C ARG A 487 -8.54 3.01 1.72
N GLN A 488 -8.82 2.09 2.67
CA GLN A 488 -10.12 1.39 2.86
C GLN A 488 -10.76 1.68 4.25
N SER A 489 -11.97 2.27 4.35
CA SER A 489 -12.41 2.95 5.60
C SER A 489 -13.23 2.18 6.64
N VAL A 490 -14.25 1.44 6.20
CA VAL A 490 -15.26 0.89 7.13
C VAL A 490 -14.81 -0.46 7.70
N LEU A 491 -13.97 -1.19 6.97
CA LEU A 491 -13.43 -2.48 7.39
C LEU A 491 -12.52 -2.37 8.62
N THR A 492 -11.61 -1.40 8.64
CA THR A 492 -10.70 -1.18 9.78
C THR A 492 -11.45 -0.99 11.10
N ALA A 493 -12.59 -0.26 11.08
CA ALA A 493 -13.39 -0.07 12.29
C ALA A 493 -14.03 -1.40 12.76
N LEU A 494 -14.57 -2.18 11.83
CA LEU A 494 -15.17 -3.49 12.11
C LEU A 494 -14.14 -4.49 12.64
N GLU A 495 -12.92 -4.51 12.10
CA GLU A 495 -11.80 -5.31 12.59
C GLU A 495 -11.40 -4.97 14.03
N LEU A 496 -11.35 -3.67 14.37
CA LEU A 496 -10.99 -3.21 15.71
C LEU A 496 -12.04 -3.51 16.77
N GLY A 497 -13.25 -3.92 16.35
CA GLY A 497 -14.34 -4.27 17.26
C GLY A 497 -15.47 -3.25 17.32
N TYR A 498 -15.46 -2.19 16.50
CA TYR A 498 -16.63 -1.32 16.38
C TYR A 498 -17.80 -2.10 15.82
N ARG A 499 -18.98 -1.91 16.42
CA ARG A 499 -20.23 -2.49 15.93
C ARG A 499 -21.30 -1.44 15.62
N HIS A 500 -21.11 -0.19 16.03
CA HIS A 500 -22.04 0.90 15.71
C HIS A 500 -21.49 1.72 14.53
N ILE A 501 -22.19 1.72 13.39
CA ILE A 501 -21.83 2.50 12.20
C ILE A 501 -22.91 3.56 11.92
N ASP A 502 -22.50 4.83 11.92
CA ASP A 502 -23.37 5.97 11.63
C ASP A 502 -23.17 6.46 10.18
N THR A 503 -24.22 6.38 9.36
CA THR A 503 -24.27 6.92 7.99
C THR A 503 -25.52 7.80 7.78
N ALA A 504 -25.67 8.37 6.58
CA ALA A 504 -26.82 9.15 6.14
C ALA A 504 -26.85 9.26 4.61
N GLN A 505 -28.03 9.51 4.03
CA GLN A 505 -28.16 9.81 2.60
C GLN A 505 -27.28 11.00 2.18
N LEU A 506 -27.19 12.02 3.04
CA LEU A 506 -26.36 13.20 2.82
C LEU A 506 -24.87 12.87 2.68
N TYR A 507 -24.40 11.82 3.35
CA TYR A 507 -23.00 11.41 3.32
C TYR A 507 -22.64 10.68 2.03
N ARG A 508 -23.66 10.16 1.31
CA ARG A 508 -23.52 9.47 0.02
C ARG A 508 -22.62 8.22 0.05
N ASN A 509 -22.49 7.59 1.21
CA ASN A 509 -21.65 6.40 1.42
C ASN A 509 -22.45 5.17 1.94
N GLU A 510 -23.79 5.19 1.89
CA GLU A 510 -24.65 4.10 2.37
C GLU A 510 -24.33 2.75 1.69
N SER A 511 -24.03 2.77 0.39
CA SER A 511 -23.63 1.57 -0.35
C SER A 511 -22.25 1.06 0.07
N ASP A 512 -21.34 1.96 0.39
CA ASP A 512 -19.98 1.63 0.83
C ASP A 512 -20.01 0.97 2.22
N VAL A 513 -20.87 1.47 3.11
CA VAL A 513 -21.14 0.85 4.41
C VAL A 513 -21.73 -0.55 4.24
N GLY A 514 -22.72 -0.72 3.36
CA GLY A 514 -23.31 -2.03 3.10
C GLY A 514 -22.31 -3.04 2.55
N ALA A 515 -21.46 -2.61 1.61
CA ALA A 515 -20.39 -3.44 1.06
C ALA A 515 -19.39 -3.87 2.14
N ALA A 516 -18.90 -2.93 2.95
CA ALA A 516 -17.92 -3.21 4.00
C ALA A 516 -18.48 -4.10 5.12
N VAL A 517 -19.74 -3.93 5.51
CA VAL A 517 -20.41 -4.81 6.49
C VAL A 517 -20.44 -6.25 5.97
N LYS A 518 -20.82 -6.44 4.71
CA LYS A 518 -20.84 -7.77 4.08
C LYS A 518 -19.45 -8.38 3.95
N GLU A 519 -18.47 -7.58 3.54
CA GLU A 519 -17.08 -8.00 3.35
C GLU A 519 -16.39 -8.36 4.68
N SER A 520 -16.75 -7.70 5.78
CA SER A 520 -16.18 -7.98 7.11
C SER A 520 -16.40 -9.41 7.62
N GLY A 521 -17.38 -10.14 7.06
CA GLY A 521 -17.76 -11.47 7.51
C GLY A 521 -18.46 -11.52 8.89
N ILE A 522 -18.63 -10.38 9.57
CA ILE A 522 -19.36 -10.31 10.83
C ILE A 522 -20.85 -10.49 10.55
N PRO A 523 -21.59 -11.32 11.33
CA PRO A 523 -23.02 -11.46 11.14
C PRO A 523 -23.73 -10.11 11.20
N ARG A 524 -24.61 -9.83 10.22
CA ARG A 524 -25.34 -8.54 10.13
C ARG A 524 -26.03 -8.13 11.43
N LYS A 525 -26.57 -9.11 12.17
CA LYS A 525 -27.24 -8.91 13.48
C LYS A 525 -26.31 -8.42 14.59
N ASP A 526 -25.00 -8.56 14.44
CA ASP A 526 -24.01 -8.14 15.43
C ASP A 526 -23.47 -6.72 15.15
N ILE A 527 -23.94 -6.07 14.07
CA ILE A 527 -23.56 -4.71 13.68
C ILE A 527 -24.82 -3.83 13.77
N TYR A 528 -24.73 -2.69 14.44
CA TYR A 528 -25.78 -1.69 14.57
C TYR A 528 -25.54 -0.55 13.57
N ILE A 529 -26.39 -0.42 12.54
CA ILE A 529 -26.25 0.59 11.48
C ILE A 529 -27.34 1.66 11.59
N VAL A 530 -26.91 2.92 11.62
CA VAL A 530 -27.78 4.10 11.61
C VAL A 530 -27.75 4.75 10.23
N THR A 531 -28.90 5.08 9.65
CA THR A 531 -28.99 5.99 8.51
C THR A 531 -30.01 7.10 8.74
N LYS A 532 -30.01 8.11 7.86
CA LYS A 532 -30.79 9.34 8.05
C LYS A 532 -31.21 9.94 6.72
N MET A 533 -32.40 10.55 6.72
CA MET A 533 -32.95 11.29 5.59
C MET A 533 -33.19 12.75 5.98
N GLN A 534 -32.78 13.67 5.12
CA GLN A 534 -32.79 15.11 5.42
C GLN A 534 -34.11 15.79 5.09
N SER A 535 -34.70 15.46 3.93
CA SER A 535 -35.88 16.14 3.42
C SER A 535 -36.83 15.12 2.81
N PRO A 536 -38.16 15.31 2.94
CA PRO A 536 -39.13 14.46 2.28
C PRO A 536 -39.09 14.64 0.77
N VAL A 537 -39.63 13.67 0.03
CA VAL A 537 -39.81 13.78 -1.42
C VAL A 537 -41.18 14.42 -1.67
N GLU A 538 -41.19 15.66 -2.15
CA GLU A 538 -42.40 16.40 -2.53
C GLU A 538 -43.47 16.51 -1.40
N ASN A 539 -43.07 16.44 -0.13
CA ASN A 539 -43.96 16.33 1.04
C ASN A 539 -44.97 15.16 0.97
N ASP A 540 -44.72 14.17 0.11
CA ASP A 540 -45.54 12.97 -0.05
C ASP A 540 -44.97 11.80 0.76
N VAL A 541 -45.82 11.16 1.56
CA VAL A 541 -45.41 10.08 2.48
C VAL A 541 -44.92 8.85 1.72
N GLU A 542 -45.61 8.43 0.66
CA GLU A 542 -45.27 7.21 -0.08
C GLU A 542 -43.99 7.38 -0.91
N LYS A 543 -43.81 8.54 -1.55
CA LYS A 543 -42.55 8.84 -2.27
C LYS A 543 -41.37 8.93 -1.31
N THR A 544 -41.58 9.53 -0.13
CA THR A 544 -40.57 9.61 0.92
C THR A 544 -40.20 8.22 1.45
N LEU A 545 -41.21 7.39 1.74
CA LEU A 545 -41.03 6.01 2.18
C LEU A 545 -40.28 5.19 1.13
N ALA A 546 -40.62 5.29 -0.15
CA ALA A 546 -39.88 4.63 -1.24
C ALA A 546 -38.39 5.00 -1.25
N LYS A 547 -38.06 6.28 -0.96
CA LYS A 547 -36.67 6.73 -0.86
C LYS A 547 -35.95 6.17 0.36
N MET A 548 -36.64 5.99 1.48
CA MET A 548 -36.11 5.33 2.67
C MET A 548 -35.85 3.84 2.42
N ARG A 549 -36.74 3.14 1.71
CA ARG A 549 -36.52 1.74 1.27
C ARG A 549 -35.27 1.62 0.40
N GLU A 550 -35.00 2.59 -0.48
CA GLU A 550 -33.77 2.64 -1.27
C GLU A 550 -32.52 2.72 -0.38
N SER A 551 -32.55 3.54 0.68
CA SER A 551 -31.47 3.60 1.67
C SER A 551 -31.23 2.27 2.37
N VAL A 552 -32.30 1.60 2.82
CA VAL A 552 -32.20 0.27 3.43
C VAL A 552 -31.57 -0.71 2.45
N SER A 553 -32.06 -0.78 1.21
CA SER A 553 -31.52 -1.69 0.19
C SER A 553 -30.04 -1.44 -0.16
N LYS A 554 -29.57 -0.18 -0.10
CA LYS A 554 -28.14 0.12 -0.31
C LYS A 554 -27.24 -0.41 0.80
N ILE A 555 -27.74 -0.40 2.03
CA ILE A 555 -26.98 -0.80 3.22
C ILE A 555 -27.08 -2.31 3.43
N ASP A 556 -28.30 -2.83 3.36
CA ASP A 556 -28.63 -4.23 3.54
C ASP A 556 -29.84 -4.56 2.67
N ALA A 557 -29.61 -5.20 1.53
CA ALA A 557 -30.68 -5.65 0.65
C ALA A 557 -31.41 -6.90 1.19
N GLY A 558 -30.85 -7.55 2.22
CA GLY A 558 -31.34 -8.81 2.76
C GLY A 558 -30.64 -10.02 2.13
N ASP A 559 -31.30 -11.16 2.21
CA ASP A 559 -30.97 -12.36 1.45
C ASP A 559 -32.25 -13.19 1.22
N ARG A 560 -32.11 -14.44 0.77
CA ARG A 560 -33.27 -15.30 0.50
C ARG A 560 -34.10 -15.62 1.75
N ASP A 561 -33.48 -15.57 2.92
CA ASP A 561 -34.07 -16.06 4.17
C ASP A 561 -34.47 -14.91 5.12
N ARG A 562 -34.00 -13.68 4.87
CA ARG A 562 -34.39 -12.48 5.63
C ARG A 562 -34.53 -11.24 4.75
N LYS A 563 -35.45 -10.36 5.15
CA LYS A 563 -35.48 -8.99 4.63
C LYS A 563 -34.26 -8.21 5.11
N GLY A 564 -33.80 -7.27 4.29
CA GLY A 564 -32.79 -6.29 4.67
C GLY A 564 -33.35 -5.26 5.65
N TYR A 565 -32.50 -4.74 6.54
CA TYR A 565 -32.91 -3.73 7.52
C TYR A 565 -31.75 -2.82 7.94
N VAL A 566 -32.10 -1.68 8.54
CA VAL A 566 -31.18 -0.83 9.31
C VAL A 566 -31.64 -0.76 10.77
N ASP A 567 -30.71 -0.67 11.70
CA ASP A 567 -31.05 -0.74 13.13
C ASP A 567 -31.75 0.54 13.60
N LEU A 568 -31.37 1.69 13.02
CA LEU A 568 -31.96 2.97 13.36
C LEU A 568 -32.06 3.88 12.14
N PHE A 569 -33.23 4.43 11.89
CA PHE A 569 -33.44 5.42 10.83
C PHE A 569 -33.90 6.76 11.42
N LEU A 570 -33.14 7.83 11.17
CA LEU A 570 -33.42 9.16 11.71
C LEU A 570 -33.93 10.16 10.68
N VAL A 571 -34.73 11.12 11.16
CA VAL A 571 -34.80 12.44 10.52
C VAL A 571 -33.49 13.18 10.80
N HIS A 572 -32.77 13.61 9.76
CA HIS A 572 -31.42 14.19 9.91
C HIS A 572 -31.44 15.61 10.51
N THR A 573 -32.48 16.40 10.23
CA THR A 573 -32.60 17.78 10.72
C THR A 573 -34.07 18.23 10.63
N PRO A 574 -34.54 19.13 11.51
CA PRO A 574 -35.92 19.64 11.49
C PRO A 574 -36.20 20.68 10.38
N ALA A 575 -35.26 20.91 9.45
CA ALA A 575 -35.29 22.02 8.50
C ALA A 575 -36.37 21.97 7.40
N SER A 576 -37.18 20.91 7.33
CA SER A 576 -38.21 20.71 6.30
C SER A 576 -39.56 21.40 6.57
N GLY A 577 -39.65 22.23 7.62
CA GLY A 577 -40.90 22.85 8.07
C GLY A 577 -41.89 21.86 8.70
N PRO A 578 -43.01 22.32 9.30
CA PRO A 578 -43.92 21.45 10.05
C PRO A 578 -44.51 20.30 9.21
N GLU A 579 -45.00 20.61 8.00
CA GLU A 579 -45.54 19.60 7.09
C GLU A 579 -44.48 18.58 6.67
N GLY A 580 -43.29 19.05 6.29
CA GLY A 580 -42.21 18.16 5.85
C GLY A 580 -41.67 17.28 6.99
N ARG A 581 -41.63 17.78 8.24
CA ARG A 581 -41.28 16.99 9.42
C ARG A 581 -42.34 15.91 9.70
N GLN A 582 -43.62 16.27 9.60
CA GLN A 582 -44.71 15.32 9.74
C GLN A 582 -44.65 14.23 8.66
N THR A 583 -44.40 14.58 7.40
CA THR A 583 -44.25 13.62 6.30
C THR A 583 -43.07 12.68 6.53
N LEU A 584 -41.90 13.19 6.91
CA LEU A 584 -40.73 12.37 7.21
C LEU A 584 -41.01 11.39 8.36
N TRP A 585 -41.65 11.86 9.43
CA TRP A 585 -41.94 11.02 10.60
C TRP A 585 -42.96 9.92 10.28
N LYS A 586 -44.05 10.25 9.59
CA LYS A 586 -45.04 9.26 9.14
C LYS A 586 -44.42 8.20 8.23
N ALA A 587 -43.51 8.59 7.32
CA ALA A 587 -42.77 7.65 6.50
C ALA A 587 -41.86 6.73 7.33
N LEU A 588 -41.21 7.23 8.38
CA LEU A 588 -40.42 6.41 9.31
C LEU A 588 -41.28 5.41 10.09
N GLU A 589 -42.46 5.82 10.58
CA GLU A 589 -43.39 4.92 11.28
C GLU A 589 -43.84 3.77 10.37
N LEU A 590 -44.14 4.05 9.10
CA LEU A 590 -44.47 3.04 8.10
C LEU A 590 -43.26 2.13 7.80
N LEU A 591 -42.05 2.69 7.63
CA LEU A 591 -40.83 1.92 7.40
C LEU A 591 -40.53 0.94 8.56
N LYS A 592 -40.78 1.38 9.80
CA LYS A 592 -40.69 0.54 11.00
C LYS A 592 -41.78 -0.55 11.01
N GLY A 593 -43.01 -0.20 10.65
CA GLY A 593 -44.11 -1.16 10.49
C GLY A 593 -43.83 -2.25 9.45
N GLU A 594 -43.01 -1.96 8.44
CA GLU A 594 -42.55 -2.92 7.43
C GLU A 594 -41.41 -3.83 7.90
N GLY A 595 -40.82 -3.54 9.06
CA GLY A 595 -39.64 -4.22 9.59
C GLY A 595 -38.34 -3.88 8.85
N LEU A 596 -38.31 -2.81 8.06
CA LEU A 596 -37.11 -2.35 7.33
C LEU A 596 -36.21 -1.45 8.18
N THR A 597 -36.72 -1.00 9.33
CA THR A 597 -35.89 -0.47 10.41
C THR A 597 -36.37 -0.97 11.77
N VAL A 598 -35.44 -1.23 12.69
CA VAL A 598 -35.78 -1.68 14.06
C VAL A 598 -36.33 -0.51 14.86
N ASP A 599 -35.64 0.62 14.85
CA ASP A 599 -36.02 1.83 15.57
C ASP A 599 -35.95 3.10 14.73
N ILE A 600 -36.65 4.14 15.20
CA ILE A 600 -36.75 5.43 14.54
C ILE A 600 -36.48 6.56 15.52
N GLY A 601 -35.83 7.60 15.05
CA GLY A 601 -35.45 8.74 15.88
C GLY A 601 -35.27 10.01 15.10
N VAL A 602 -34.72 11.02 15.76
CA VAL A 602 -34.50 12.35 15.18
C VAL A 602 -33.08 12.82 15.42
N SER A 603 -32.65 13.84 14.69
CA SER A 603 -31.37 14.50 14.88
C SER A 603 -31.55 16.01 14.79
N ASN A 604 -30.87 16.74 15.68
CA ASN A 604 -30.92 18.21 15.78
C ASN A 604 -32.32 18.77 16.12
N TYR A 605 -33.18 18.00 16.76
CA TYR A 605 -34.50 18.49 17.18
C TYR A 605 -34.39 19.25 18.52
N GLY A 606 -34.63 20.56 18.51
CA GLY A 606 -34.86 21.34 19.74
C GLY A 606 -36.25 21.13 20.35
N ALA A 607 -36.49 21.72 21.53
CA ALA A 607 -37.65 21.47 22.38
C ALA A 607 -38.99 21.68 21.66
N ARG A 608 -39.12 22.78 20.91
CA ARG A 608 -40.32 23.09 20.13
C ARG A 608 -40.66 22.01 19.09
N HIS A 609 -39.65 21.39 18.48
CA HIS A 609 -39.87 20.36 17.46
C HIS A 609 -40.34 19.05 18.08
N LEU A 610 -39.81 18.69 19.25
CA LEU A 610 -40.26 17.51 19.99
C LEU A 610 -41.70 17.68 20.49
N LEU A 611 -42.05 18.85 21.01
CA LEU A 611 -43.42 19.16 21.44
C LEU A 611 -44.40 19.21 20.25
N GLU A 612 -43.99 19.75 19.11
CA GLU A 612 -44.79 19.72 17.88
C GLU A 612 -45.06 18.27 17.42
N MET A 613 -44.05 17.40 17.53
CA MET A 613 -44.14 15.99 17.16
C MET A 613 -45.27 15.25 17.87
N GLU A 614 -45.59 15.62 19.12
CA GLU A 614 -46.65 14.97 19.91
C GLU A 614 -48.02 15.05 19.24
N SER A 615 -48.24 16.03 18.37
CA SER A 615 -49.50 16.19 17.65
C SER A 615 -49.69 15.18 16.50
N TYR A 616 -48.61 14.54 16.04
CA TYR A 616 -48.66 13.69 14.85
C TYR A 616 -47.88 12.37 14.94
N ALA A 617 -47.00 12.21 15.93
CA ALA A 617 -46.20 11.00 16.13
C ALA A 617 -47.00 9.99 16.94
N SER A 618 -47.18 8.79 16.40
CA SER A 618 -47.73 7.64 17.11
C SER A 618 -46.66 6.91 17.92
N ILE A 619 -45.40 7.03 17.52
CA ILE A 619 -44.22 6.45 18.15
C ILE A 619 -43.33 7.58 18.68
N THR A 620 -42.91 7.49 19.95
CA THR A 620 -41.90 8.40 20.50
C THR A 620 -40.52 8.06 19.91
N PRO A 621 -39.71 9.05 19.49
CA PRO A 621 -38.39 8.78 18.89
C PRO A 621 -37.48 8.15 19.93
N VAL A 622 -36.79 7.07 19.57
CA VAL A 622 -35.93 6.37 20.55
C VAL A 622 -34.71 7.18 20.93
N CYS A 623 -34.29 8.10 20.06
CA CYS A 623 -33.16 8.98 20.31
C CYS A 623 -33.30 10.34 19.62
N ASN A 624 -32.54 11.30 20.15
CA ASN A 624 -32.26 12.58 19.52
C ASN A 624 -30.74 12.71 19.36
N GLN A 625 -30.27 12.72 18.12
CA GLN A 625 -28.85 12.86 17.80
C GLN A 625 -28.46 14.34 17.76
N LEU A 626 -27.68 14.80 18.75
CA LEU A 626 -27.36 16.20 19.01
C LEU A 626 -25.83 16.42 19.09
N GLU A 627 -25.39 17.65 18.80
CA GLU A 627 -24.02 18.06 19.13
C GLU A 627 -23.93 18.24 20.64
N VAL A 628 -23.24 17.33 21.30
CA VAL A 628 -23.06 17.35 22.76
C VAL A 628 -21.61 17.02 23.08
N HIS A 629 -20.97 17.92 23.82
CA HIS A 629 -19.62 17.77 24.36
C HIS A 629 -19.44 18.76 25.53
N PRO A 630 -18.37 18.70 26.34
CA PRO A 630 -18.19 19.57 27.50
C PRO A 630 -18.46 21.07 27.30
N PHE A 631 -18.10 21.62 26.13
CA PHE A 631 -18.30 23.04 25.81
C PHE A 631 -19.70 23.38 25.24
N CYS A 632 -20.50 22.39 24.88
CA CYS A 632 -21.84 22.54 24.31
C CYS A 632 -22.74 21.45 24.92
N GLN A 633 -23.28 21.71 26.11
CA GLN A 633 -23.93 20.68 26.91
C GLN A 633 -25.44 20.56 26.69
N GLN A 634 -26.05 21.41 25.85
CA GLN A 634 -27.46 21.31 25.44
C GLN A 634 -28.45 21.27 26.63
N LYS A 635 -28.20 22.09 27.67
CA LYS A 635 -28.92 22.08 28.96
C LYS A 635 -30.43 22.34 28.87
N ASP A 636 -30.90 22.91 27.76
CA ASP A 636 -32.30 23.21 27.50
C ASP A 636 -33.09 22.03 26.93
N ILE A 637 -32.47 21.20 26.10
CA ILE A 637 -33.15 20.09 25.39
C ILE A 637 -32.94 18.73 26.06
N ILE A 638 -31.81 18.50 26.75
CA ILE A 638 -31.51 17.21 27.38
C ILE A 638 -32.56 16.81 28.43
N PRO A 639 -32.94 17.66 29.42
CA PRO A 639 -33.94 17.27 30.42
C PRO A 639 -35.30 16.90 29.81
N LEU A 640 -35.67 17.56 28.70
CA LEU A 640 -36.90 17.24 27.98
C LEU A 640 -36.81 15.85 27.34
N CYS A 641 -35.70 15.55 26.66
CA CYS A 641 -35.46 14.21 26.09
C CYS A 641 -35.50 13.14 27.19
N GLU A 642 -34.82 13.35 28.32
CA GLU A 642 -34.80 12.43 29.46
C GLU A 642 -36.20 12.18 30.04
N SER A 643 -36.99 13.24 30.25
CA SER A 643 -38.36 13.13 30.76
C SER A 643 -39.30 12.31 29.86
N LYS A 644 -38.93 12.16 28.58
CA LYS A 644 -39.66 11.42 27.56
C LYS A 644 -39.03 10.07 27.21
N GLY A 645 -37.94 9.68 27.89
CA GLY A 645 -37.21 8.45 27.60
C GLY A 645 -36.50 8.45 26.23
N ILE A 646 -36.17 9.63 25.69
CA ILE A 646 -35.47 9.78 24.41
C ILE A 646 -33.95 9.77 24.68
N LEU A 647 -33.23 8.78 24.16
CA LEU A 647 -31.79 8.66 24.35
C LEU A 647 -31.03 9.79 23.64
N ILE A 648 -30.03 10.38 24.29
CA ILE A 648 -29.12 11.33 23.66
C ILE A 648 -28.01 10.55 22.94
N THR A 649 -27.92 10.74 21.61
CA THR A 649 -26.76 10.27 20.84
C THR A 649 -25.89 11.48 20.49
N ALA A 650 -24.69 11.54 21.07
CA ALA A 650 -23.83 12.72 21.04
C ALA A 650 -22.88 12.67 19.84
N TYR A 651 -23.14 13.44 18.79
CA TYR A 651 -22.18 13.62 17.70
C TYR A 651 -21.17 14.73 18.03
N ALA A 652 -20.00 14.66 17.38
CA ALA A 652 -18.84 15.49 17.69
C ALA A 652 -18.44 15.49 19.21
N PRO A 653 -18.47 14.34 19.91
CA PRO A 653 -18.32 14.30 21.38
C PRO A 653 -16.94 14.78 21.87
N VAL A 654 -15.94 14.82 20.98
CA VAL A 654 -14.58 15.29 21.26
C VAL A 654 -14.30 16.68 20.67
N ALA A 655 -15.33 17.45 20.34
CA ALA A 655 -15.24 18.78 19.73
C ALA A 655 -14.27 18.87 18.53
N ARG A 656 -14.26 17.82 17.68
CA ARG A 656 -13.30 17.66 16.55
C ARG A 656 -11.83 17.87 16.97
N ASN A 657 -11.49 17.50 18.20
CA ASN A 657 -10.19 17.68 18.84
C ASN A 657 -9.74 19.15 19.03
N ARG A 658 -10.59 20.15 18.75
CA ARG A 658 -10.24 21.59 18.79
C ARG A 658 -10.05 22.16 20.19
N ARG A 659 -10.44 21.40 21.22
CA ARG A 659 -10.45 21.80 22.64
C ARG A 659 -9.79 20.74 23.52
N SER A 660 -8.94 19.90 22.94
CA SER A 660 -8.30 18.78 23.67
C SER A 660 -7.18 19.24 24.61
N ASP A 661 -6.74 20.49 24.46
CA ASP A 661 -5.72 21.17 25.23
C ASP A 661 -6.29 22.04 26.36
N ASP A 662 -7.61 22.00 26.60
CA ASP A 662 -8.23 22.69 27.72
C ASP A 662 -7.61 22.25 29.05
N PRO A 663 -7.19 23.19 29.94
CA PRO A 663 -6.48 22.85 31.16
C PRO A 663 -7.23 21.87 32.07
N VAL A 664 -8.55 22.02 32.20
CA VAL A 664 -9.39 21.13 33.03
C VAL A 664 -9.33 19.71 32.46
N LEU A 665 -9.54 19.57 31.15
CA LEU A 665 -9.50 18.26 30.50
C LEU A 665 -8.11 17.61 30.57
N VAL A 666 -7.04 18.39 30.43
CA VAL A 666 -5.65 17.92 30.52
C VAL A 666 -5.30 17.45 31.92
N ASP A 667 -5.68 18.20 32.95
CA ASP A 667 -5.38 17.85 34.35
C ASP A 667 -6.13 16.59 34.79
N ILE A 668 -7.40 16.47 34.40
CA ILE A 668 -8.18 15.24 34.61
C ILE A 668 -7.56 14.07 33.84
N ALA A 669 -7.24 14.26 32.56
CA ALA A 669 -6.64 13.23 31.72
C ALA A 669 -5.33 12.70 32.32
N LYS A 670 -4.49 13.59 32.85
CA LYS A 670 -3.24 13.24 33.53
C LYS A 670 -3.47 12.41 34.79
N THR A 671 -4.49 12.75 35.58
CA THR A 671 -4.86 12.02 36.80
C THR A 671 -5.22 10.57 36.51
N HIS A 672 -5.92 10.32 35.40
CA HIS A 672 -6.35 8.98 34.99
C HIS A 672 -5.36 8.26 34.06
N GLY A 673 -4.25 8.90 33.67
CA GLY A 673 -3.32 8.36 32.67
C GLY A 673 -3.96 8.16 31.29
N LYS A 674 -4.92 9.01 30.93
CA LYS A 674 -5.68 8.96 29.67
C LYS A 674 -5.42 10.22 28.83
N HIS A 675 -6.00 10.26 27.63
CA HIS A 675 -5.99 11.47 26.79
C HIS A 675 -7.24 12.32 27.04
N SER A 676 -7.16 13.65 26.87
CA SER A 676 -8.29 14.57 27.06
C SER A 676 -9.53 14.18 26.25
N THR A 677 -9.35 13.63 25.04
CA THR A 677 -10.47 13.13 24.23
C THR A 677 -11.18 11.93 24.87
N GLN A 678 -10.44 11.07 25.58
CA GLN A 678 -11.05 9.97 26.33
C GLN A 678 -11.82 10.49 27.54
N VAL A 679 -11.35 11.55 28.21
CA VAL A 679 -12.12 12.27 29.25
C VAL A 679 -13.45 12.79 28.70
N MET A 680 -13.45 13.43 27.53
CA MET A 680 -14.69 13.91 26.90
C MET A 680 -15.66 12.77 26.55
N ILE A 681 -15.15 11.65 26.01
CA ILE A 681 -15.97 10.46 25.72
C ILE A 681 -16.51 9.86 27.01
N LYS A 682 -15.67 9.72 28.05
CA LYS A 682 -16.05 9.15 29.34
C LYS A 682 -17.09 10.00 30.07
N TRP A 683 -16.94 11.32 30.03
CA TRP A 683 -17.96 12.26 30.50
C TRP A 683 -19.30 12.02 29.81
N SER A 684 -19.30 11.89 28.47
CA SER A 684 -20.51 11.59 27.71
C SER A 684 -21.16 10.28 28.14
N LEU A 685 -20.37 9.22 28.33
CA LEU A 685 -20.85 7.91 28.79
C LEU A 685 -21.43 7.98 30.22
N GLN A 686 -20.76 8.68 31.15
CA GLN A 686 -21.21 8.82 32.53
C GLN A 686 -22.43 9.73 32.70
N LYS A 687 -22.68 10.65 31.77
CA LYS A 687 -23.95 11.39 31.68
C LYS A 687 -25.08 10.53 31.09
N GLY A 688 -24.81 9.29 30.68
CA GLY A 688 -25.79 8.39 30.08
C GLY A 688 -26.04 8.62 28.59
N TYR A 689 -25.17 9.37 27.91
CA TYR A 689 -25.28 9.62 26.47
C TYR A 689 -24.53 8.55 25.67
N LEU A 690 -24.89 8.40 24.39
CA LEU A 690 -24.17 7.54 23.45
C LEU A 690 -23.25 8.39 22.54
N PRO A 691 -21.94 8.48 22.83
CA PRO A 691 -21.01 9.28 22.02
C PRO A 691 -20.68 8.62 20.68
N LEU A 692 -20.60 9.44 19.62
CA LEU A 692 -20.22 9.04 18.27
C LEU A 692 -18.89 9.71 17.85
N PRO A 693 -17.75 9.28 18.40
CA PRO A 693 -16.45 9.87 18.07
C PRO A 693 -16.01 9.44 16.67
N LYS A 694 -16.15 10.32 15.68
CA LYS A 694 -15.61 10.10 14.34
C LYS A 694 -14.08 10.04 14.39
N SER A 695 -13.51 8.97 13.84
CA SER A 695 -12.08 8.83 13.58
C SER A 695 -11.89 8.02 12.31
N ASP A 696 -10.84 8.31 11.54
CA ASP A 696 -10.25 7.41 10.54
C ASP A 696 -8.93 6.79 11.05
N ASN A 697 -8.44 7.23 12.21
CA ASN A 697 -7.22 6.75 12.88
C ASN A 697 -7.43 5.46 13.67
N ARG A 698 -6.71 4.39 13.29
CA ARG A 698 -6.68 3.10 13.98
C ARG A 698 -6.35 3.20 15.47
N GLU A 699 -5.30 3.94 15.85
CA GLU A 699 -4.90 4.12 17.24
C GLU A 699 -5.87 5.00 18.04
N ARG A 700 -6.43 6.07 17.43
CA ARG A 700 -7.49 6.85 18.11
C ARG A 700 -8.78 6.05 18.21
N MET A 701 -9.11 5.23 17.21
CA MET A 701 -10.23 4.29 17.27
C MET A 701 -10.02 3.32 18.44
N LYS A 702 -8.84 2.71 18.56
CA LYS A 702 -8.50 1.86 19.70
C LYS A 702 -8.58 2.61 21.03
N ALA A 703 -8.05 3.83 21.11
CA ALA A 703 -8.14 4.66 22.32
C ALA A 703 -9.57 5.08 22.66
N ASN A 704 -10.40 5.36 21.65
CA ASN A 704 -11.81 5.68 21.83
C ASN A 704 -12.62 4.46 22.31
N MET A 705 -12.15 3.24 22.04
CA MET A 705 -12.72 2.00 22.59
C MET A 705 -12.22 1.68 24.00
N ASP A 706 -11.02 2.14 24.38
CA ASP A 706 -10.42 1.92 25.69
C ASP A 706 -11.05 2.81 26.79
N MET A 707 -12.32 2.53 27.10
CA MET A 707 -13.12 3.27 28.10
C MET A 707 -13.35 2.52 29.41
N ASP A 708 -12.93 1.25 29.46
CA ASP A 708 -13.14 0.36 30.59
C ASP A 708 -12.07 0.54 31.68
N GLY A 709 -12.41 0.20 32.93
CA GLY A 709 -11.44 0.13 34.04
C GLY A 709 -11.08 1.47 34.68
N TRP A 710 -11.78 2.56 34.36
CA TRP A 710 -11.64 3.87 35.02
C TRP A 710 -12.94 4.66 34.96
N GLU A 711 -13.10 5.67 35.81
CA GLU A 711 -14.27 6.57 35.86
C GLU A 711 -13.85 7.96 36.33
N LEU A 712 -14.54 8.99 35.83
CA LEU A 712 -14.45 10.35 36.33
C LEU A 712 -15.18 10.44 37.67
N THR A 713 -14.55 11.08 38.65
CA THR A 713 -15.15 11.34 39.96
C THR A 713 -16.26 12.39 39.87
N GLU A 714 -17.13 12.47 40.88
CA GLU A 714 -18.18 13.50 40.95
C GLU A 714 -17.61 14.92 40.88
N ALA A 715 -16.45 15.15 41.50
CA ALA A 715 -15.76 16.45 41.47
C ALA A 715 -15.27 16.80 40.05
N GLU A 716 -14.65 15.85 39.35
CA GLU A 716 -14.18 16.05 37.96
C GLU A 716 -15.35 16.24 36.99
N MET A 717 -16.45 15.50 37.17
CA MET A 717 -17.68 15.70 36.40
C MET A 717 -18.24 17.12 36.61
N ALA A 718 -18.28 17.60 37.86
CA ALA A 718 -18.71 18.96 38.19
C ALA A 718 -17.76 20.03 37.61
N GLU A 719 -16.45 19.76 37.55
CA GLU A 719 -15.48 20.67 36.93
C GLU A 719 -15.70 20.78 35.42
N ILE A 720 -15.89 19.65 34.72
CA ILE A 720 -16.23 19.62 33.30
C ILE A 720 -17.56 20.34 33.03
N GLU A 721 -18.53 20.28 33.94
CA GLU A 721 -19.80 20.99 33.81
C GLU A 721 -19.65 22.52 33.75
N THR A 722 -18.58 23.07 34.33
CA THR A 722 -18.28 24.52 34.27
C THR A 722 -17.79 24.99 32.89
N LEU A 723 -17.38 24.06 32.01
CA LEU A 723 -16.86 24.36 30.67
C LEU A 723 -17.94 24.71 29.65
N ASP A 724 -19.23 24.62 30.01
CA ASP A 724 -20.33 24.87 29.08
C ASP A 724 -20.34 26.32 28.60
N GLU A 725 -20.21 26.51 27.29
CA GLU A 725 -20.31 27.81 26.64
C GLU A 725 -21.68 27.98 25.94
N GLY A 726 -22.58 26.99 26.11
CA GLY A 726 -23.86 26.92 25.42
C GLY A 726 -23.68 27.01 23.91
N ALA A 727 -24.46 27.89 23.27
CA ALA A 727 -24.40 28.11 21.82
C ALA A 727 -23.02 28.54 21.31
N LYS A 728 -22.19 29.21 22.11
CA LYS A 728 -20.86 29.64 21.66
C LYS A 728 -19.88 28.48 21.52
N GLY A 729 -20.12 27.38 22.25
CA GLY A 729 -19.27 26.20 22.20
C GLY A 729 -19.60 25.23 21.06
N ALA A 730 -20.75 25.38 20.39
CA ALA A 730 -21.11 24.54 19.25
C ALA A 730 -20.12 24.74 18.09
N ILE A 731 -19.70 23.65 17.47
CA ILE A 731 -18.75 23.67 16.34
C ILE A 731 -19.36 23.13 15.04
N CYS A 732 -20.63 22.71 15.08
CA CYS A 732 -21.38 22.26 13.92
C CYS A 732 -22.47 23.28 13.55
N PRO A 733 -22.61 23.60 12.24
CA PRO A 733 -23.49 24.68 11.79
C PRO A 733 -24.98 24.36 11.89
N TYR A 734 -25.35 23.12 12.27
CA TYR A 734 -26.72 22.63 12.31
C TYR A 734 -27.36 22.71 13.70
N SER A 735 -26.58 23.07 14.71
CA SER A 735 -26.94 22.91 16.13
C SER A 735 -27.66 24.12 16.71
N LEU A 736 -27.69 25.25 16.00
CA LEU A 736 -28.15 26.51 16.55
C LEU A 736 -29.11 27.22 15.60
N ASN A 737 -30.37 27.29 16.04
CA ASN A 737 -31.43 28.07 15.41
C ASN A 737 -31.76 27.64 13.98
N SER A 738 -32.09 26.37 13.76
CA SER A 738 -33.00 26.08 12.64
C SER A 738 -34.35 26.73 13.02
N PRO A 739 -34.79 27.79 12.31
CA PRO A 739 -35.95 28.61 12.67
C PRO A 739 -37.26 27.88 12.50
#